data_AF-A0A9D9DSY0-F1
#
_entry.id   AF-A0A9D9DSY0-F1
#
_cell.length_a   1.000
_cell.length_b   1.000
_cell.length_c   1.000
_cell.angle_alpha   90.00
_cell.angle_beta   90.00
_cell.angle_gamma   90.00
#
_symmetry.space_group_name_H-M   'P 1'
#
loop_
_entity.id
_entity.type
_entity.pdbx_description
1 polymer ?
#
loop_
_entity_poly.entity_id
_entity_poly.type
_entity_poly.pdbx_seq_one_letter_code
_entity_poly.pdbx_strand_id
1 'polypeptide(L)'
;MRQFAFLFLEMWMPLVLLPGLADCHAQSLMQGSQRTMSIKLADVRPFDSKDKARISLDVQFDWGDGSGYQLLLDSDATAYGEAIPETGELVNGEVPDGLYDVFEYKIPENATPVFGDHAFLREGETMTIEVPAGAYDYGVVNPADAWTIYFAGGNDSRGNDVEFAAGVEYVFTIEEAGGADNCVLKVRENQDLALTAIASPVMSEGLTGQEEVTVVVENLGKNDVSDYRLSYYVGDNAPVTETVDRILAAGDTMSYTFHAKADLSQPGVFYPITVFVECENDVVPSNDTLSAEIFHIGPLAAPFVCDFEEEADMFWWDVVDADRDGVCWQWSMLGRAMVRFALDNPLDDYLVTLCPVHLDAGKAYAAFEYDAMDENCPESLSVLYGTSKDPGRMESVLELNHFARGTDAVRYGLAVLDIEEAGDYYFAFHASSDPDMFGLWIDNVEIGQGAYEGTPDLAVKEVVLPFSGCGLSAESLVQARVANRGRTDIVSYELSYTVGDETRSKVFHGLPEGADTVVSFAKESLDLSEWGTYQVRVEGRVLESLSGKREENLIDNAAEAAVINFEPVEAPFVTDFSDTLQRADWLDGGYWIWNDAWAAYGGRSGTSLVSRCVSLEEGVGYRFSMRYRAGLYLFGLQVQEDFMVLCGPTGTDIGGWDTLWAGQRYEDGFVTEDVSFVCRNSGNYGFAIVTSGYLWIREAAVKKVDEYDVRVESFSTSVPRLMPEEHGTALQMATAGVRNRGMQAVDVLVEILQKDVVLGMDTVSLDGLDDYGLADVRFALARTRAGDTLDLKVRATVIGQEESDATLDNEMRIRSYITEEEMAYDAVTEEMFADSTHRIGSEENLACGLPFWVPVKDTLTHIVVGWGYPSGEPVVLTIHEWDPESGRLGNLVCEKKVDAGTESGFVRYEVGPWLLDSGFYMVSEQTAGYILLADASEDGFLYVSSMDPPLLQYGVGYPAIRLFFGKNAALPYRDVEVVDIVRPRLDGVFSSEEEVVARVRNNGSDSAYVVVTLDVNGRHAGSRNLGMDSGETEDVSFVIDMSEPNLEYRLTAFVQMPGDMAPENDTVTRVVESRVANNAIGVPSSVLLYPNPSDGFFTVELAEPARIEVCDMAGCRIHEEECAVAGKYEIDLRGRASGMFLIRIVFDGGVSTHKLLIK
;
A
#
# COMPACT_ATOMS: atom_id res chain seq x y z
N MET A 1 0.76 -2.18 12.23
CA MET A 1 1.15 -1.65 10.91
C MET A 1 1.54 -2.72 9.88
N ARG A 2 1.34 -4.04 10.12
CA ARG A 2 1.61 -5.11 9.14
C ARG A 2 0.37 -5.66 8.40
N GLN A 3 -0.84 -5.24 8.76
CA GLN A 3 -2.10 -5.66 8.11
C GLN A 3 -2.68 -4.64 7.12
N PHE A 4 -2.08 -3.46 6.97
CA PHE A 4 -2.63 -2.39 6.13
C PHE A 4 -2.16 -2.42 4.66
N ALA A 5 -1.27 -3.36 4.28
CA ALA A 5 -0.66 -3.39 2.95
C ALA A 5 -1.24 -4.46 2.00
N PHE A 6 -2.11 -5.36 2.47
CA PHE A 6 -2.66 -6.45 1.65
C PHE A 6 -4.01 -6.15 0.97
N LEU A 7 -4.59 -4.96 1.22
CA LEU A 7 -5.91 -4.58 0.72
C LEU A 7 -5.89 -3.62 -0.49
N PHE A 8 -4.72 -3.36 -1.08
CA PHE A 8 -4.58 -2.25 -2.04
C PHE A 8 -4.36 -2.63 -3.52
N LEU A 9 -4.54 -3.90 -3.93
CA LEU A 9 -4.25 -4.29 -5.33
C LEU A 9 -5.32 -5.07 -6.11
N GLU A 10 -6.55 -5.26 -5.61
CA GLU A 10 -7.63 -5.92 -6.37
C GLU A 10 -8.96 -5.13 -6.49
N MET A 11 -8.95 -3.80 -6.30
CA MET A 11 -10.18 -3.01 -6.47
C MET A 11 -9.95 -1.76 -7.31
N TRP A 12 -9.63 -1.91 -8.60
CA TRP A 12 -9.79 -0.82 -9.57
C TRP A 12 -10.28 -1.36 -10.93
N MET A 13 -11.60 -1.42 -11.08
CA MET A 13 -12.30 -1.14 -12.34
C MET A 13 -13.40 -0.10 -12.07
N PRO A 14 -13.71 0.79 -13.03
CA PRO A 14 -14.25 2.11 -12.74
C PRO A 14 -15.73 2.08 -12.37
N LEU A 15 -16.04 2.79 -11.28
CA LEU A 15 -17.36 3.21 -10.86
C LEU A 15 -18.02 4.05 -11.96
N VAL A 16 -19.00 3.49 -12.67
CA VAL A 16 -20.00 4.28 -13.41
C VAL A 16 -21.13 4.58 -12.45
N LEU A 17 -21.25 5.84 -12.05
CA LEU A 17 -22.43 6.37 -11.38
C LEU A 17 -23.58 6.45 -12.39
N LEU A 18 -24.61 5.63 -12.21
CA LEU A 18 -25.96 5.88 -12.74
C LEU A 18 -26.89 6.10 -11.53
N PRO A 19 -27.63 7.23 -11.46
CA PRO A 19 -28.63 7.46 -10.43
C PRO A 19 -29.95 6.81 -10.87
N GLY A 20 -30.47 5.91 -10.06
CA GLY A 20 -31.77 5.28 -10.28
C GLY A 20 -32.43 4.97 -8.94
N LEU A 21 -33.05 5.98 -8.32
CA LEU A 21 -34.12 5.78 -7.34
C LEU A 21 -35.28 6.68 -7.76
N ALA A 22 -36.37 6.03 -8.13
CA ALA A 22 -37.64 6.63 -8.50
C ALA A 22 -38.42 6.98 -7.22
N ASP A 23 -38.82 8.24 -7.09
CA ASP A 23 -39.76 8.71 -6.08
C ASP A 23 -41.16 8.83 -6.69
N CYS A 24 -42.16 8.28 -6.01
CA CYS A 24 -43.56 8.28 -6.44
C CYS A 24 -44.36 9.42 -5.77
N HIS A 25 -45.01 10.23 -6.63
CA HIS A 25 -46.25 11.03 -6.44
C HIS A 25 -46.27 12.41 -5.70
N ALA A 26 -46.17 13.46 -6.53
CA ALA A 26 -47.22 14.43 -6.93
C ALA A 26 -47.73 15.60 -6.03
N GLN A 27 -47.66 16.80 -6.65
CA GLN A 27 -48.48 18.04 -6.53
C GLN A 27 -48.24 19.05 -5.39
N SER A 28 -47.69 20.24 -5.70
CA SER A 28 -48.46 21.41 -6.21
C SER A 28 -47.70 22.76 -6.11
N LEU A 29 -48.08 23.67 -7.01
CA LEU A 29 -48.01 25.15 -6.93
C LEU A 29 -46.67 25.88 -7.16
N MET A 30 -46.46 26.31 -8.41
CA MET A 30 -45.95 27.66 -8.71
C MET A 30 -46.78 28.28 -9.84
N GLN A 31 -47.67 29.20 -9.46
CA GLN A 31 -48.34 30.13 -10.37
C GLN A 31 -47.35 31.21 -10.84
N GLY A 32 -47.10 31.23 -12.15
CA GLY A 32 -47.34 32.37 -13.02
C GLY A 32 -46.67 33.73 -12.76
N SER A 33 -45.88 34.15 -13.76
CA SER A 33 -45.97 35.50 -14.31
C SER A 33 -45.72 35.46 -15.82
N GLN A 34 -46.81 35.50 -16.58
CA GLN A 34 -46.87 35.59 -18.03
C GLN A 34 -46.15 36.82 -18.58
N ARG A 35 -45.49 36.66 -19.74
CA ARG A 35 -45.57 37.65 -20.81
C ARG A 35 -46.30 37.04 -21.99
N THR A 36 -47.46 37.59 -22.29
CA THR A 36 -48.30 37.25 -23.44
C THR A 36 -47.70 37.90 -24.70
N MET A 37 -47.22 37.10 -25.66
CA MET A 37 -47.13 37.49 -27.07
C MET A 37 -48.31 36.83 -27.79
N SER A 38 -49.30 37.64 -28.16
CA SER A 38 -50.40 37.22 -29.01
C SER A 38 -49.92 37.22 -30.47
N ILE A 39 -49.60 36.05 -31.03
CA ILE A 39 -49.50 35.89 -32.48
C ILE A 39 -50.89 35.53 -33.00
N LYS A 40 -51.40 36.38 -33.90
CA LYS A 40 -52.53 36.04 -34.75
C LYS A 40 -52.05 34.97 -35.73
N LEU A 41 -52.52 33.74 -35.59
CA LEU A 41 -52.49 32.78 -36.69
C LEU A 41 -53.26 33.39 -37.87
N ALA A 42 -52.53 33.76 -38.91
CA ALA A 42 -53.11 33.97 -40.21
C ALA A 42 -53.48 32.59 -40.75
N ASP A 43 -54.77 32.26 -40.66
CA ASP A 43 -55.53 31.32 -41.48
C ASP A 43 -54.67 30.38 -42.38
N VAL A 44 -54.08 29.34 -41.78
CA VAL A 44 -53.34 28.33 -42.54
C VAL A 44 -54.37 27.35 -43.11
N ARG A 45 -54.56 27.38 -44.42
CA ARG A 45 -55.41 26.41 -45.11
C ARG A 45 -54.81 25.00 -44.99
N PRO A 46 -55.64 23.95 -44.87
CA PRO A 46 -55.20 22.56 -44.99
C PRO A 46 -54.36 22.37 -46.26
N PHE A 47 -53.22 21.70 -46.14
CA PHE A 47 -52.40 21.32 -47.27
C PHE A 47 -52.88 19.98 -47.82
N ASP A 48 -53.96 20.01 -48.60
CA ASP A 48 -54.45 18.81 -49.29
C ASP A 48 -53.73 18.69 -50.64
N SER A 49 -52.59 18.00 -50.63
CA SER A 49 -51.80 17.71 -51.83
C SER A 49 -51.58 16.21 -51.98
N LYS A 50 -51.72 15.70 -53.20
CA LYS A 50 -51.53 14.27 -53.51
C LYS A 50 -50.13 13.94 -54.02
N ASP A 51 -49.30 14.95 -54.30
CA ASP A 51 -47.99 14.79 -54.94
C ASP A 51 -46.90 15.72 -54.38
N LYS A 52 -47.22 16.53 -53.36
CA LYS A 52 -46.26 17.47 -52.75
C LYS A 52 -46.27 17.40 -51.23
N ALA A 53 -45.11 17.66 -50.64
CA ALA A 53 -44.91 17.93 -49.22
C ALA A 53 -44.78 19.45 -48.98
N ARG A 54 -45.12 19.92 -47.78
CA ARG A 54 -44.92 21.32 -47.37
C ARG A 54 -43.79 21.40 -46.36
N ILE A 55 -42.75 22.18 -46.67
CA ILE A 55 -41.55 22.33 -45.84
C ILE A 55 -41.44 23.75 -45.35
N SER A 56 -41.27 23.93 -44.05
CA SER A 56 -41.09 25.26 -43.42
C SER A 56 -39.81 25.31 -42.60
N LEU A 57 -39.10 26.44 -42.69
CA LEU A 57 -38.06 26.82 -41.73
C LEU A 57 -38.61 27.95 -40.85
N ASP A 58 -38.68 27.72 -39.55
CA ASP A 58 -39.16 28.64 -38.52
C ASP A 58 -38.03 28.97 -37.55
N VAL A 59 -37.50 30.20 -37.61
CA VAL A 59 -36.37 30.62 -36.77
C VAL A 59 -36.91 31.34 -35.55
N GLN A 60 -36.96 30.65 -34.41
CA GLN A 60 -37.42 31.20 -33.13
C GLN A 60 -36.28 31.65 -32.23
N PHE A 61 -35.04 31.27 -32.58
CA PHE A 61 -33.82 31.69 -31.91
C PHE A 61 -32.72 31.93 -32.95
N ASP A 62 -31.98 33.02 -32.79
CA ASP A 62 -30.69 33.24 -33.46
C ASP A 62 -29.66 33.78 -32.45
N TRP A 63 -28.40 33.79 -32.84
CA TRP A 63 -27.29 34.21 -31.96
C TRP A 63 -27.21 35.73 -31.72
N GLY A 64 -28.08 36.54 -32.35
CA GLY A 64 -28.09 38.00 -32.23
C GLY A 64 -26.83 38.70 -32.77
N ASP A 65 -25.94 37.98 -33.45
CA ASP A 65 -24.67 38.45 -33.99
C ASP A 65 -24.76 39.00 -35.42
N GLY A 66 -25.96 38.90 -36.02
CA GLY A 66 -26.26 39.36 -37.38
C GLY A 66 -26.29 38.26 -38.44
N SER A 67 -25.90 37.03 -38.08
CA SER A 67 -26.08 35.80 -38.87
C SER A 67 -27.54 35.33 -38.87
N GLY A 68 -27.83 34.15 -39.42
CA GLY A 68 -29.16 33.55 -39.45
C GLY A 68 -29.16 32.21 -40.20
N TYR A 69 -30.33 31.58 -40.33
CA TYR A 69 -30.43 30.20 -40.78
C TYR A 69 -30.97 30.05 -42.21
N GLN A 70 -30.50 29.00 -42.87
CA GLN A 70 -30.93 28.54 -44.18
C GLN A 70 -31.28 27.06 -44.12
N LEU A 71 -32.21 26.60 -44.95
CA LEU A 71 -32.46 25.17 -45.18
C LEU A 71 -32.12 24.86 -46.64
N LEU A 72 -31.25 23.88 -46.84
CA LEU A 72 -30.82 23.37 -48.14
C LEU A 72 -31.44 21.99 -48.35
N LEU A 73 -32.03 21.75 -49.52
CA LEU A 73 -32.72 20.52 -49.87
C LEU A 73 -32.26 20.05 -51.25
N ASP A 74 -31.68 18.87 -51.29
CA ASP A 74 -31.29 18.15 -52.49
C ASP A 74 -32.34 17.07 -52.77
N SER A 75 -32.97 17.16 -53.93
CA SER A 75 -34.09 16.30 -54.34
C SER A 75 -33.66 15.03 -55.06
N ASP A 76 -32.38 14.91 -55.42
CA ASP A 76 -31.84 13.66 -55.96
C ASP A 76 -31.24 12.75 -54.87
N ALA A 77 -31.11 13.27 -53.63
CA ALA A 77 -30.59 12.60 -52.44
C ALA A 77 -29.19 12.02 -52.67
N THR A 78 -28.30 12.83 -53.24
CA THR A 78 -26.89 12.49 -53.45
C THR A 78 -25.92 13.43 -52.74
N ALA A 79 -26.41 14.53 -52.18
CA ALA A 79 -25.58 15.53 -51.52
C ALA A 79 -24.96 15.04 -50.21
N TYR A 80 -25.56 14.07 -49.51
CA TYR A 80 -25.05 13.56 -48.23
C TYR A 80 -23.77 12.73 -48.41
N GLY A 81 -22.73 13.06 -47.65
CA GLY A 81 -21.39 12.50 -47.80
C GLY A 81 -20.54 13.16 -48.89
N GLU A 82 -21.14 13.93 -49.81
CA GLU A 82 -20.42 14.72 -50.83
C GLU A 82 -20.40 16.21 -50.49
N ALA A 83 -21.55 16.89 -50.56
CA ALA A 83 -21.70 18.31 -50.27
C ALA A 83 -22.11 18.58 -48.81
N ILE A 84 -22.89 17.68 -48.20
CA ILE A 84 -23.25 17.68 -46.79
C ILE A 84 -22.36 16.65 -46.08
N PRO A 85 -21.39 17.05 -45.25
CA PRO A 85 -20.51 16.10 -44.57
C PRO A 85 -21.23 15.36 -43.44
N GLU A 86 -20.82 14.11 -43.19
CA GLU A 86 -21.40 13.25 -42.14
C GLU A 86 -21.20 13.80 -40.72
N THR A 87 -20.09 14.52 -40.49
CA THR A 87 -19.77 15.15 -39.21
C THR A 87 -19.09 16.51 -39.44
N GLY A 88 -19.09 17.38 -38.43
CA GLY A 88 -18.50 18.72 -38.51
C GLY A 88 -19.38 19.76 -39.22
N GLU A 89 -18.78 20.90 -39.58
CA GLU A 89 -19.41 22.04 -40.27
C GLU A 89 -19.62 21.78 -41.77
N LEU A 90 -20.53 22.51 -42.42
CA LEU A 90 -20.71 22.42 -43.89
C LEU A 90 -19.46 22.94 -44.62
N VAL A 91 -18.86 24.03 -44.12
CA VAL A 91 -17.60 24.58 -44.62
C VAL A 91 -16.77 25.09 -43.44
N ASN A 92 -15.48 24.76 -43.43
CA ASN A 92 -14.48 25.31 -42.52
C ASN A 92 -13.23 25.71 -43.33
N GLY A 93 -13.26 26.90 -43.94
CA GLY A 93 -12.24 27.37 -44.87
C GLY A 93 -12.80 28.17 -46.05
N GLU A 94 -12.09 28.14 -47.19
CA GLU A 94 -12.55 28.82 -48.41
C GLU A 94 -13.81 28.14 -48.96
N VAL A 95 -14.90 28.91 -49.12
CA VAL A 95 -16.18 28.41 -49.64
C VAL A 95 -16.01 27.97 -51.10
N PRO A 96 -16.31 26.70 -51.45
CA PRO A 96 -16.21 26.23 -52.82
C PRO A 96 -17.16 26.96 -53.77
N ASP A 97 -16.66 27.32 -54.96
CA ASP A 97 -17.49 27.86 -56.04
C ASP A 97 -18.59 26.84 -56.42
N GLY A 98 -19.85 27.29 -56.38
CA GLY A 98 -21.00 26.45 -56.72
C GLY A 98 -21.46 25.48 -55.62
N LEU A 99 -20.99 25.62 -54.37
CA LEU A 99 -21.38 24.73 -53.26
C LEU A 99 -22.90 24.54 -53.14
N TYR A 100 -23.69 25.60 -53.35
CA TYR A 100 -25.14 25.53 -53.22
C TYR A 100 -25.85 25.10 -54.50
N ASP A 101 -25.15 24.86 -55.61
CA ASP A 101 -25.76 24.54 -56.91
C ASP A 101 -26.36 23.13 -56.94
N VAL A 102 -25.95 22.25 -56.03
CA VAL A 102 -26.46 20.88 -55.87
C VAL A 102 -27.82 20.81 -55.18
N PHE A 103 -28.28 21.88 -54.54
CA PHE A 103 -29.58 21.88 -53.85
C PHE A 103 -30.65 22.52 -54.74
N GLU A 104 -31.63 21.74 -55.20
CA GLU A 104 -32.73 22.26 -56.03
C GLU A 104 -33.67 23.20 -55.28
N TYR A 105 -33.83 22.98 -53.97
CA TYR A 105 -34.73 23.78 -53.13
C TYR A 105 -33.98 24.37 -51.94
N LYS A 106 -34.29 25.64 -51.63
CA LYS A 106 -33.63 26.39 -50.57
C LYS A 106 -34.61 27.28 -49.84
N ILE A 107 -34.39 27.50 -48.55
CA ILE A 107 -35.11 28.48 -47.74
C ILE A 107 -34.08 29.42 -47.11
N PRO A 108 -34.09 30.73 -47.42
CA PRO A 108 -34.91 31.34 -48.46
C PRO A 108 -34.45 30.93 -49.88
N GLU A 109 -35.30 31.10 -50.90
CA GLU A 109 -34.99 30.68 -52.27
C GLU A 109 -33.70 31.31 -52.82
N ASN A 110 -33.33 32.50 -52.33
CA ASN A 110 -32.11 33.21 -52.68
C ASN A 110 -30.90 32.88 -51.77
N ALA A 111 -30.95 31.81 -50.97
CA ALA A 111 -29.87 31.41 -50.08
C ALA A 111 -28.53 31.28 -50.84
N THR A 112 -27.49 31.86 -50.25
CA THR A 112 -26.11 31.88 -50.77
C THR A 112 -25.15 31.57 -49.62
N PRO A 113 -24.00 30.92 -49.89
CA PRO A 113 -22.98 30.68 -48.87
C PRO A 113 -22.17 31.95 -48.51
N VAL A 114 -22.42 33.09 -49.18
CA VAL A 114 -21.70 34.35 -48.94
C VAL A 114 -22.26 35.06 -47.70
N PHE A 115 -21.41 35.20 -46.68
CA PHE A 115 -21.74 35.97 -45.48
C PHE A 115 -21.93 37.46 -45.78
N GLY A 116 -23.04 38.02 -45.28
CA GLY A 116 -23.37 39.45 -45.41
C GLY A 116 -24.40 39.81 -46.49
N ASP A 117 -24.81 38.86 -47.35
CA ASP A 117 -25.82 39.09 -48.40
C ASP A 117 -27.28 39.07 -47.89
N HIS A 118 -27.49 38.86 -46.57
CA HIS A 118 -28.80 38.80 -45.90
C HIS A 118 -29.77 37.74 -46.47
N ALA A 119 -29.26 36.68 -47.09
CA ALA A 119 -30.08 35.62 -47.68
C ALA A 119 -30.33 34.46 -46.71
N PHE A 120 -30.78 34.76 -45.50
CA PHE A 120 -31.07 33.80 -44.42
C PHE A 120 -32.18 34.35 -43.53
N LEU A 121 -32.86 33.46 -42.80
CA LEU A 121 -33.93 33.82 -41.87
C LEU A 121 -33.36 34.15 -40.48
N ARG A 122 -33.97 35.13 -39.80
CA ARG A 122 -33.59 35.57 -38.45
C ARG A 122 -34.69 35.30 -37.42
N GLU A 123 -34.39 35.51 -36.14
CA GLU A 123 -35.33 35.34 -35.04
C GLU A 123 -36.69 36.00 -35.32
N GLY A 124 -37.76 35.19 -35.25
CA GLY A 124 -39.13 35.59 -35.52
C GLY A 124 -39.57 35.47 -36.98
N GLU A 125 -38.70 34.99 -37.88
CA GLU A 125 -39.02 34.79 -39.29
C GLU A 125 -39.31 33.32 -39.61
N THR A 126 -40.34 33.12 -40.44
CA THR A 126 -40.73 31.79 -40.94
C THR A 126 -40.89 31.87 -42.45
N MET A 127 -40.42 30.84 -43.16
CA MET A 127 -40.68 30.71 -44.60
C MET A 127 -41.01 29.28 -44.96
N THR A 128 -41.93 29.13 -45.91
CA THR A 128 -42.50 27.86 -46.33
C THR A 128 -42.41 27.70 -47.84
N ILE A 129 -42.04 26.51 -48.28
CA ILE A 129 -42.08 26.07 -49.68
C ILE A 129 -42.89 24.78 -49.81
N GLU A 130 -43.30 24.47 -51.04
CA GLU A 130 -43.93 23.18 -51.38
C GLU A 130 -43.06 22.46 -52.39
N VAL A 131 -42.60 21.26 -52.04
CA VAL A 131 -41.69 20.42 -52.85
C VAL A 131 -42.41 19.13 -53.26
N PRO A 132 -42.04 18.48 -54.39
CA PRO A 132 -42.54 17.15 -54.71
C PRO A 132 -42.29 16.17 -53.55
N ALA A 133 -43.25 15.29 -53.28
CA ALA A 133 -43.04 14.22 -52.31
C ALA A 133 -41.96 13.25 -52.81
N GLY A 134 -41.10 12.78 -51.91
CA GLY A 134 -39.96 11.90 -52.22
C GLY A 134 -38.84 12.02 -51.19
N ALA A 135 -37.73 11.32 -51.44
CA ALA A 135 -36.53 11.35 -50.62
C ALA A 135 -35.68 12.59 -50.91
N TYR A 136 -35.13 13.20 -49.85
CA TYR A 136 -34.24 14.36 -49.94
C TYR A 136 -33.08 14.22 -48.97
N ASP A 137 -31.92 14.73 -49.38
CA ASP A 137 -30.86 15.10 -48.46
C ASP A 137 -31.05 16.56 -48.05
N TYR A 138 -30.85 16.86 -46.76
CA TYR A 138 -31.06 18.22 -46.28
C TYR A 138 -30.03 18.66 -45.24
N GLY A 139 -29.82 19.97 -45.19
CA GLY A 139 -28.99 20.64 -44.19
C GLY A 139 -29.58 21.96 -43.73
N VAL A 140 -29.73 22.14 -42.43
CA VAL A 140 -30.10 23.41 -41.79
C VAL A 140 -28.83 24.09 -41.30
N VAL A 141 -28.48 25.22 -41.91
CA VAL A 141 -27.16 25.82 -41.78
C VAL A 141 -27.20 27.29 -41.39
N ASN A 142 -26.17 27.72 -40.67
CA ASN A 142 -25.91 29.11 -40.30
C ASN A 142 -24.56 29.56 -40.90
N PRO A 143 -24.56 30.40 -41.94
CA PRO A 143 -23.37 31.11 -42.39
C PRO A 143 -23.00 32.16 -41.34
N ALA A 144 -22.13 31.80 -40.41
CA ALA A 144 -21.77 32.66 -39.28
C ALA A 144 -20.74 33.73 -39.65
N ASP A 145 -19.84 33.44 -40.59
CA ASP A 145 -18.86 34.39 -41.11
C ASP A 145 -18.43 34.03 -42.55
N ALA A 146 -17.44 34.78 -43.09
CA ALA A 146 -16.96 34.61 -44.47
C ALA A 146 -16.16 33.32 -44.73
N TRP A 147 -15.87 32.52 -43.69
CA TRP A 147 -15.02 31.33 -43.73
C TRP A 147 -15.70 30.08 -43.19
N THR A 148 -16.81 30.20 -42.45
CA THR A 148 -17.44 29.04 -41.81
C THR A 148 -18.95 29.06 -41.92
N ILE A 149 -19.49 27.92 -42.36
CA ILE A 149 -20.93 27.65 -42.42
C ILE A 149 -21.22 26.47 -41.51
N TYR A 150 -21.85 26.74 -40.37
CA TYR A 150 -22.18 25.74 -39.37
C TYR A 150 -23.50 25.04 -39.70
N PHE A 151 -23.66 23.79 -39.25
CA PHE A 151 -25.00 23.24 -39.09
C PHE A 151 -25.62 23.79 -37.80
N ALA A 152 -26.94 23.95 -37.78
CA ALA A 152 -27.65 24.21 -36.54
C ALA A 152 -27.37 23.09 -35.51
N GLY A 153 -27.40 23.39 -34.22
CA GLY A 153 -27.35 22.35 -33.20
C GLY A 153 -28.56 21.39 -33.28
N GLY A 154 -28.51 20.27 -32.58
CA GLY A 154 -29.58 19.27 -32.58
C GLY A 154 -29.43 18.17 -33.63
N ASN A 155 -30.12 17.05 -33.38
CA ASN A 155 -30.03 15.85 -34.23
C ASN A 155 -30.72 16.02 -35.59
N ASP A 156 -31.67 16.96 -35.70
CA ASP A 156 -32.46 17.17 -36.92
C ASP A 156 -31.86 18.22 -37.87
N SER A 157 -30.60 18.62 -37.66
CA SER A 157 -29.93 19.67 -38.45
C SER A 157 -29.42 19.21 -39.81
N ARG A 158 -29.29 17.90 -40.05
CA ARG A 158 -28.96 17.31 -41.35
C ARG A 158 -29.65 15.95 -41.49
N GLY A 159 -30.02 15.59 -42.72
CA GLY A 159 -30.68 14.31 -43.01
C GLY A 159 -30.18 13.69 -44.30
N ASN A 160 -30.11 12.36 -44.31
CA ASN A 160 -29.74 11.52 -45.46
C ASN A 160 -30.97 10.71 -45.89
N ASP A 161 -31.33 10.74 -47.18
CA ASP A 161 -32.45 9.99 -47.76
C ASP A 161 -33.79 10.17 -47.00
N VAL A 162 -34.13 11.39 -46.56
CA VAL A 162 -35.32 11.64 -45.75
C VAL A 162 -36.57 11.75 -46.63
N GLU A 163 -37.54 10.86 -46.41
CA GLU A 163 -38.78 10.80 -47.19
C GLU A 163 -39.80 11.86 -46.70
N PHE A 164 -40.10 12.85 -47.55
CA PHE A 164 -41.17 13.81 -47.32
C PHE A 164 -42.46 13.37 -48.03
N ALA A 165 -43.48 12.99 -47.25
CA ALA A 165 -44.73 12.44 -47.76
C ALA A 165 -45.69 13.51 -48.33
N ALA A 166 -46.48 13.11 -49.33
CA ALA A 166 -47.50 13.98 -49.91
C ALA A 166 -48.59 14.34 -48.90
N GLY A 167 -48.98 15.62 -48.84
CA GLY A 167 -50.04 16.10 -47.94
C GLY A 167 -49.62 16.30 -46.48
N VAL A 168 -48.33 16.09 -46.16
CA VAL A 168 -47.76 16.30 -44.82
C VAL A 168 -47.01 17.63 -44.77
N GLU A 169 -47.09 18.30 -43.62
CA GLU A 169 -46.32 19.52 -43.32
C GLU A 169 -45.19 19.21 -42.33
N TYR A 170 -43.97 19.52 -42.74
CA TYR A 170 -42.73 19.37 -41.99
C TYR A 170 -42.20 20.76 -41.63
N VAL A 171 -41.95 21.00 -40.35
CA VAL A 171 -41.52 22.31 -39.83
C VAL A 171 -40.19 22.14 -39.09
N PHE A 172 -39.12 22.60 -39.71
CA PHE A 172 -37.81 22.76 -39.08
C PHE A 172 -37.85 24.01 -38.20
N THR A 173 -37.81 23.82 -36.88
CA THR A 173 -37.83 24.92 -35.91
C THR A 173 -36.44 25.09 -35.33
N ILE A 174 -35.86 26.29 -35.44
CA ILE A 174 -34.67 26.65 -34.66
C ILE A 174 -35.13 27.28 -33.36
N GLU A 175 -34.88 26.59 -32.25
CA GLU A 175 -35.24 27.02 -30.90
C GLU A 175 -34.00 27.05 -29.98
N GLU A 176 -34.10 27.74 -28.83
CA GLU A 176 -33.04 27.77 -27.83
C GLU A 176 -33.14 26.52 -26.94
N ALA A 177 -32.07 25.73 -26.86
CA ALA A 177 -31.95 24.64 -25.90
C ALA A 177 -30.60 24.71 -25.18
N GLY A 178 -30.64 24.87 -23.84
CA GLY A 178 -29.43 24.90 -23.02
C GLY A 178 -28.49 26.09 -23.28
N GLY A 179 -28.99 27.17 -23.90
CA GLY A 179 -28.19 28.35 -24.28
C GLY A 179 -27.47 28.22 -25.63
N ALA A 180 -27.81 27.22 -26.45
CA ALA A 180 -27.37 27.05 -27.83
C ALA A 180 -28.58 26.93 -28.77
N ASP A 181 -28.34 27.04 -30.07
CA ASP A 181 -29.33 26.76 -31.09
C ASP A 181 -29.60 25.26 -31.22
N ASN A 182 -30.87 24.89 -31.41
CA ASN A 182 -31.31 23.52 -31.57
C ASN A 182 -32.36 23.43 -32.67
N CYS A 183 -32.08 22.66 -33.72
CA CYS A 183 -32.99 22.34 -34.79
C CYS A 183 -33.85 21.15 -34.37
N VAL A 184 -35.17 21.35 -34.42
CA VAL A 184 -36.17 20.30 -34.19
C VAL A 184 -37.08 20.21 -35.41
N LEU A 185 -37.19 19.03 -35.98
CA LEU A 185 -38.13 18.74 -37.05
C LEU A 185 -39.48 18.30 -36.45
N LYS A 186 -40.53 19.10 -36.67
CA LYS A 186 -41.90 18.79 -36.24
C LYS A 186 -42.77 18.39 -37.42
N VAL A 187 -43.38 17.21 -37.35
CA VAL A 187 -44.36 16.73 -38.33
C VAL A 187 -45.78 17.10 -37.84
N ARG A 188 -46.63 17.61 -38.73
CA ARG A 188 -48.03 17.93 -38.40
C ARG A 188 -48.97 16.95 -39.10
N GLU A 189 -49.54 16.04 -38.31
CA GLU A 189 -50.34 14.90 -38.79
C GLU A 189 -51.86 15.08 -38.64
N ASN A 190 -52.64 14.25 -39.34
CA ASN A 190 -54.09 14.40 -39.47
C ASN A 190 -54.93 13.37 -38.66
N GLN A 191 -54.46 12.15 -38.33
CA GLN A 191 -55.17 11.13 -37.49
C GLN A 191 -54.13 10.21 -36.78
N ASP A 192 -54.22 10.00 -35.46
CA ASP A 192 -53.30 9.18 -34.64
C ASP A 192 -54.02 8.74 -33.33
N LEU A 193 -54.24 7.44 -33.10
CA LEU A 193 -54.84 6.86 -31.90
C LEU A 193 -53.81 6.06 -31.09
N ALA A 194 -53.52 6.52 -29.86
CA ALA A 194 -52.59 5.84 -28.96
C ALA A 194 -53.31 5.06 -27.86
N LEU A 195 -52.74 3.92 -27.45
CA LEU A 195 -53.10 3.24 -26.20
C LEU A 195 -52.17 3.71 -25.07
N THR A 196 -52.73 4.13 -23.93
CA THR A 196 -51.94 4.72 -22.83
C THR A 196 -51.90 3.90 -21.54
N ALA A 197 -52.89 3.03 -21.29
CA ALA A 197 -52.87 2.11 -20.15
C ALA A 197 -53.84 0.93 -20.30
N ILE A 198 -53.49 -0.21 -19.69
CA ILE A 198 -54.44 -1.28 -19.34
C ILE A 198 -54.85 -1.05 -17.88
N ALA A 199 -56.06 -0.53 -17.66
CA ALA A 199 -56.56 -0.12 -16.35
C ALA A 199 -57.13 -1.28 -15.51
N SER A 200 -57.53 -2.38 -16.16
CA SER A 200 -58.01 -3.60 -15.53
C SER A 200 -57.81 -4.77 -16.51
N PRO A 201 -57.51 -5.98 -16.04
CA PRO A 201 -57.26 -6.36 -14.65
C PRO A 201 -55.89 -5.87 -14.13
N VAL A 202 -55.71 -5.90 -12.80
CA VAL A 202 -54.44 -5.63 -12.11
C VAL A 202 -54.03 -6.85 -11.29
N MET A 203 -52.75 -6.97 -10.96
CA MET A 203 -52.25 -8.03 -10.08
C MET A 203 -53.01 -8.03 -8.74
N SER A 204 -53.56 -9.18 -8.35
CA SER A 204 -54.32 -9.29 -7.10
C SER A 204 -54.51 -10.74 -6.64
N GLU A 205 -54.87 -10.88 -5.37
CA GLU A 205 -55.42 -12.11 -4.81
C GLU A 205 -56.88 -12.29 -5.29
N GLY A 206 -57.22 -13.45 -5.85
CA GLY A 206 -58.61 -13.80 -6.19
C GLY A 206 -59.05 -13.45 -7.62
N LEU A 207 -58.12 -13.42 -8.58
CA LEU A 207 -58.46 -13.38 -10.00
C LEU A 207 -59.25 -14.64 -10.40
N THR A 208 -60.17 -14.48 -11.35
CA THR A 208 -61.16 -15.49 -11.72
C THR A 208 -61.20 -15.71 -13.23
N GLY A 209 -62.14 -16.55 -13.67
CA GLY A 209 -62.41 -16.78 -15.08
C GLY A 209 -63.18 -15.65 -15.78
N GLN A 210 -63.45 -14.52 -15.10
CA GLN A 210 -64.43 -13.51 -15.51
C GLN A 210 -63.90 -12.06 -15.40
N GLU A 211 -62.60 -11.86 -15.58
CA GLU A 211 -61.97 -10.55 -15.40
C GLU A 211 -62.34 -9.55 -16.51
N GLU A 212 -62.57 -8.30 -16.13
CA GLU A 212 -62.84 -7.21 -17.07
C GLU A 212 -61.54 -6.65 -17.63
N VAL A 213 -61.42 -6.57 -18.96
CA VAL A 213 -60.31 -5.89 -19.63
C VAL A 213 -60.73 -4.46 -19.94
N THR A 214 -60.04 -3.48 -19.38
CA THR A 214 -60.28 -2.05 -19.62
C THR A 214 -59.00 -1.39 -20.09
N VAL A 215 -59.07 -0.69 -21.22
CA VAL A 215 -57.94 0.04 -21.82
C VAL A 215 -58.25 1.54 -21.91
N VAL A 216 -57.22 2.37 -21.89
CA VAL A 216 -57.31 3.82 -22.12
C VAL A 216 -56.75 4.13 -23.50
N VAL A 217 -57.57 4.82 -24.32
CA VAL A 217 -57.26 5.23 -25.71
C VAL A 217 -57.25 6.74 -25.78
N GLU A 218 -56.29 7.32 -26.47
CA GLU A 218 -56.13 8.76 -26.68
C GLU A 218 -56.04 9.08 -28.17
N ASN A 219 -56.68 10.15 -28.63
CA ASN A 219 -56.54 10.64 -30.00
C ASN A 219 -55.53 11.79 -30.03
N LEU A 220 -54.31 11.50 -30.49
CA LEU A 220 -53.22 12.46 -30.64
C LEU A 220 -53.28 13.20 -31.99
N GLY A 221 -54.12 12.74 -32.91
CA GLY A 221 -54.36 13.36 -34.21
C GLY A 221 -55.16 14.66 -34.15
N LYS A 222 -55.25 15.36 -35.30
CA LYS A 222 -55.96 16.64 -35.44
C LYS A 222 -57.42 16.54 -35.88
N ASN A 223 -57.88 15.34 -36.23
CA ASN A 223 -59.25 15.07 -36.63
C ASN A 223 -59.95 14.15 -35.62
N ASP A 224 -61.26 14.33 -35.47
CA ASP A 224 -62.10 13.39 -34.73
C ASP A 224 -62.08 12.02 -35.42
N VAL A 225 -61.90 10.94 -34.66
CA VAL A 225 -61.85 9.57 -35.17
C VAL A 225 -63.12 8.83 -34.73
N SER A 226 -63.84 8.23 -35.68
CA SER A 226 -65.12 7.56 -35.44
C SER A 226 -65.18 6.09 -35.84
N ASP A 227 -64.23 5.62 -36.64
CA ASP A 227 -64.21 4.27 -37.21
C ASP A 227 -62.89 3.55 -36.84
N TYR A 228 -62.84 2.96 -35.65
CA TYR A 228 -61.70 2.18 -35.14
C TYR A 228 -62.15 0.94 -34.38
N ARG A 229 -61.24 -0.03 -34.24
CA ARG A 229 -61.48 -1.28 -33.50
C ARG A 229 -60.46 -1.42 -32.39
N LEU A 230 -60.88 -2.01 -31.27
CA LEU A 230 -59.99 -2.44 -30.20
C LEU A 230 -59.99 -3.95 -30.14
N SER A 231 -58.82 -4.53 -29.93
CA SER A 231 -58.67 -5.96 -29.72
C SER A 231 -57.82 -6.25 -28.50
N TYR A 232 -58.09 -7.35 -27.81
CA TYR A 232 -57.17 -7.89 -26.81
C TYR A 232 -57.01 -9.41 -26.92
N TYR A 233 -55.90 -9.93 -26.42
CA TYR A 233 -55.70 -11.35 -26.19
C TYR A 233 -54.87 -11.60 -24.93
N VAL A 234 -54.97 -12.81 -24.39
CA VAL A 234 -54.22 -13.26 -23.20
C VAL A 234 -53.32 -14.42 -23.62
N GLY A 235 -52.01 -14.27 -23.55
CA GLY A 235 -51.04 -15.28 -24.01
C GLY A 235 -51.22 -15.61 -25.49
N ASP A 236 -51.34 -16.90 -25.81
CA ASP A 236 -51.54 -17.37 -27.19
C ASP A 236 -53.03 -17.54 -27.57
N ASN A 237 -53.95 -17.01 -26.76
CA ASN A 237 -55.37 -17.09 -27.05
C ASN A 237 -55.74 -16.25 -28.29
N ALA A 238 -56.81 -16.64 -28.98
CA ALA A 238 -57.30 -15.87 -30.12
C ALA A 238 -57.75 -14.46 -29.69
N PRO A 239 -57.46 -13.41 -30.50
CA PRO A 239 -57.84 -12.04 -30.17
C PRO A 239 -59.36 -11.86 -30.16
N VAL A 240 -59.84 -11.19 -29.12
CA VAL A 240 -61.19 -10.64 -29.03
C VAL A 240 -61.14 -9.26 -29.67
N THR A 241 -61.93 -9.03 -30.71
CA THR A 241 -62.04 -7.73 -31.40
C THR A 241 -63.44 -7.15 -31.24
N GLU A 242 -63.51 -5.90 -30.80
CA GLU A 242 -64.76 -5.13 -30.66
C GLU A 242 -64.67 -3.81 -31.46
N THR A 243 -65.71 -3.49 -32.23
CA THR A 243 -65.81 -2.19 -32.92
C THR A 243 -66.28 -1.13 -31.93
N VAL A 244 -65.65 0.04 -31.95
CA VAL A 244 -65.96 1.14 -31.03
C VAL A 244 -66.82 2.19 -31.71
N ASP A 245 -68.13 2.17 -31.47
CA ASP A 245 -69.10 3.09 -32.10
C ASP A 245 -69.11 4.51 -31.48
N ARG A 246 -67.96 5.01 -30.98
CA ARG A 246 -67.84 6.31 -30.31
C ARG A 246 -66.81 7.18 -31.00
N ILE A 247 -67.20 8.42 -31.30
CA ILE A 247 -66.28 9.45 -31.81
C ILE A 247 -65.33 9.84 -30.67
N LEU A 248 -64.02 9.70 -30.91
CA LEU A 248 -62.97 10.24 -30.04
C LEU A 248 -62.47 11.53 -30.69
N ALA A 249 -62.79 12.67 -30.07
CA ALA A 249 -62.42 13.98 -30.62
C ALA A 249 -60.91 14.17 -30.61
N ALA A 250 -60.40 15.03 -31.48
CA ALA A 250 -58.97 15.37 -31.53
C ALA A 250 -58.47 15.87 -30.15
N GLY A 251 -57.45 15.23 -29.59
CA GLY A 251 -56.87 15.52 -28.28
C GLY A 251 -57.63 14.97 -27.06
N ASP A 252 -58.71 14.20 -27.25
CA ASP A 252 -59.47 13.58 -26.16
C ASP A 252 -58.96 12.17 -25.81
N THR A 253 -59.26 11.75 -24.57
CA THR A 253 -58.96 10.41 -24.03
C THR A 253 -60.24 9.69 -23.59
N MET A 254 -60.31 8.38 -23.77
CA MET A 254 -61.43 7.53 -23.36
C MET A 254 -60.97 6.20 -22.76
N SER A 255 -61.63 5.76 -21.69
CA SER A 255 -61.54 4.37 -21.20
C SER A 255 -62.58 3.48 -21.89
N TYR A 256 -62.14 2.33 -22.38
CA TYR A 256 -62.98 1.31 -23.02
C TYR A 256 -62.85 -0.02 -22.28
N THR A 257 -63.99 -0.56 -21.82
CA THR A 257 -64.08 -1.88 -21.20
C THR A 257 -64.69 -2.86 -22.18
N PHE A 258 -63.95 -3.93 -22.50
CA PHE A 258 -64.42 -4.99 -23.40
C PHE A 258 -65.63 -5.72 -22.79
N HIS A 259 -66.56 -6.14 -23.65
CA HIS A 259 -67.69 -6.96 -23.23
C HIS A 259 -67.27 -8.41 -22.94
N ALA A 260 -66.34 -8.96 -23.72
CA ALA A 260 -65.74 -10.25 -23.42
C ALA A 260 -64.87 -10.18 -22.14
N LYS A 261 -64.85 -11.28 -21.39
CA LYS A 261 -64.07 -11.42 -20.15
C LYS A 261 -62.81 -12.24 -20.38
N ALA A 262 -61.76 -11.95 -19.62
CA ALA A 262 -60.52 -12.73 -19.58
C ALA A 262 -60.56 -13.78 -18.47
N ASP A 263 -59.99 -14.95 -18.72
CA ASP A 263 -59.83 -16.00 -17.70
C ASP A 263 -58.42 -15.98 -17.14
N LEU A 264 -58.28 -15.52 -15.89
CA LEU A 264 -57.02 -15.43 -15.15
C LEU A 264 -57.06 -16.31 -13.88
N SER A 265 -57.85 -17.38 -13.88
CA SER A 265 -58.23 -18.12 -12.68
C SER A 265 -57.16 -19.03 -12.07
N GLN A 266 -56.03 -19.27 -12.74
CA GLN A 266 -54.97 -20.15 -12.24
C GLN A 266 -53.97 -19.36 -11.36
N PRO A 267 -53.82 -19.70 -10.07
CA PRO A 267 -52.85 -19.06 -9.19
C PRO A 267 -51.40 -19.35 -9.60
N GLY A 268 -50.49 -18.44 -9.27
CA GLY A 268 -49.06 -18.60 -9.51
C GLY A 268 -48.64 -18.46 -10.98
N VAL A 269 -49.52 -17.89 -11.83
CA VAL A 269 -49.29 -17.73 -13.28
C VAL A 269 -49.26 -16.26 -13.66
N PHE A 270 -48.32 -15.90 -14.54
CA PHE A 270 -48.32 -14.64 -15.27
C PHE A 270 -49.17 -14.76 -16.54
N TYR A 271 -50.09 -13.81 -16.69
CA TYR A 271 -50.94 -13.70 -17.86
C TYR A 271 -50.55 -12.46 -18.66
N PRO A 272 -49.84 -12.61 -19.80
CA PRO A 272 -49.56 -11.47 -20.68
C PRO A 272 -50.83 -11.09 -21.42
N ILE A 273 -51.32 -9.88 -21.18
CA ILE A 273 -52.48 -9.30 -21.85
C ILE A 273 -51.97 -8.26 -22.83
N THR A 274 -52.23 -8.46 -24.12
CA THR A 274 -51.92 -7.48 -25.16
C THR A 274 -53.22 -6.88 -25.68
N VAL A 275 -53.27 -5.56 -25.77
CA VAL A 275 -54.36 -4.77 -26.35
C VAL A 275 -53.81 -3.99 -27.52
N PHE A 276 -54.56 -3.90 -28.61
CA PHE A 276 -54.21 -3.08 -29.77
C PHE A 276 -55.41 -2.36 -30.38
N VAL A 277 -55.18 -1.17 -30.91
CA VAL A 277 -56.15 -0.37 -31.66
C VAL A 277 -55.86 -0.46 -33.16
N GLU A 278 -56.92 -0.50 -33.97
CA GLU A 278 -56.84 -0.46 -35.43
C GLU A 278 -57.66 0.72 -35.95
N CYS A 279 -56.98 1.72 -36.54
CA CYS A 279 -57.60 2.89 -37.17
C CYS A 279 -57.07 3.08 -38.62
N GLU A 280 -57.96 3.40 -39.57
CA GLU A 280 -57.57 3.59 -40.97
C GLU A 280 -56.90 4.94 -41.19
N ASN A 281 -55.69 4.94 -41.78
CA ASN A 281 -54.82 6.12 -41.91
C ASN A 281 -54.29 6.64 -40.57
N ASP A 282 -54.19 5.77 -39.57
CA ASP A 282 -53.29 6.00 -38.45
C ASP A 282 -51.85 6.06 -38.96
N VAL A 283 -51.11 7.09 -38.58
CA VAL A 283 -49.78 7.37 -39.12
C VAL A 283 -48.66 7.02 -38.13
N VAL A 284 -48.97 6.64 -36.87
CA VAL A 284 -47.98 6.24 -35.86
C VAL A 284 -48.25 4.83 -35.32
N PRO A 285 -48.00 3.75 -36.09
CA PRO A 285 -48.36 2.39 -35.67
C PRO A 285 -47.65 1.87 -34.39
N SER A 286 -46.64 2.58 -33.89
CA SER A 286 -45.87 2.18 -32.71
C SER A 286 -46.60 2.45 -31.39
N ASN A 287 -47.61 3.31 -31.35
CA ASN A 287 -48.40 3.61 -30.15
C ASN A 287 -49.76 2.86 -30.12
N ASP A 288 -50.02 2.03 -31.14
CA ASP A 288 -51.27 1.29 -31.32
C ASP A 288 -51.41 0.08 -30.39
N THR A 289 -50.33 -0.38 -29.74
CA THR A 289 -50.30 -1.64 -28.99
C THR A 289 -49.71 -1.45 -27.59
N LEU A 290 -50.38 -2.05 -26.59
CA LEU A 290 -49.88 -2.16 -25.21
C LEU A 290 -49.93 -3.61 -24.73
N SER A 291 -48.94 -4.00 -23.93
CA SER A 291 -48.94 -5.28 -23.23
C SER A 291 -48.73 -5.05 -21.73
N ALA A 292 -49.37 -5.86 -20.90
CA ALA A 292 -49.14 -5.92 -19.45
C ALA A 292 -49.15 -7.39 -19.00
N GLU A 293 -48.27 -7.74 -18.07
CA GLU A 293 -48.31 -9.04 -17.40
C GLU A 293 -49.09 -8.95 -16.10
N ILE A 294 -50.13 -9.78 -15.96
CA ILE A 294 -50.98 -9.83 -14.78
C ILE A 294 -50.72 -11.14 -14.04
N PHE A 295 -50.18 -11.04 -12.83
CA PHE A 295 -49.91 -12.19 -11.95
C PHE A 295 -51.09 -12.46 -11.01
N HIS A 296 -51.49 -13.73 -10.91
CA HIS A 296 -52.49 -14.18 -9.94
C HIS A 296 -51.81 -14.67 -8.66
N ILE A 297 -51.91 -13.86 -7.59
CA ILE A 297 -51.41 -14.22 -6.26
C ILE A 297 -52.35 -15.27 -5.62
N GLY A 298 -51.83 -16.46 -5.32
CA GLY A 298 -52.59 -17.53 -4.66
C GLY A 298 -51.74 -18.78 -4.40
N PRO A 299 -52.32 -19.86 -3.84
CA PRO A 299 -51.54 -20.94 -3.24
C PRO A 299 -50.73 -21.74 -4.26
N LEU A 300 -49.44 -21.96 -3.96
CA LEU A 300 -48.50 -22.79 -4.71
C LEU A 300 -48.44 -24.21 -4.15
N ALA A 301 -48.14 -25.20 -4.98
CA ALA A 301 -47.92 -26.57 -4.52
C ALA A 301 -46.51 -26.74 -3.95
N ALA A 302 -46.36 -27.54 -2.89
CA ALA A 302 -45.05 -27.94 -2.38
C ALA A 302 -44.36 -28.98 -3.30
N PRO A 303 -43.02 -28.93 -3.47
CA PRO A 303 -42.12 -27.94 -2.87
C PRO A 303 -42.13 -26.60 -3.63
N PHE A 304 -42.07 -25.51 -2.87
CA PHE A 304 -41.68 -24.19 -3.39
C PHE A 304 -40.15 -24.09 -3.32
N VAL A 305 -39.52 -23.61 -4.39
CA VAL A 305 -38.05 -23.48 -4.51
C VAL A 305 -37.72 -22.09 -5.04
N CYS A 306 -36.71 -21.45 -4.47
CA CYS A 306 -36.17 -20.17 -4.92
C CYS A 306 -34.66 -20.12 -4.62
N ASP A 307 -33.85 -20.07 -5.68
CA ASP A 307 -32.38 -20.07 -5.66
C ASP A 307 -31.77 -18.66 -5.86
N PHE A 308 -32.60 -17.63 -6.06
CA PHE A 308 -32.18 -16.23 -6.15
C PHE A 308 -31.08 -15.91 -7.19
N GLU A 309 -30.85 -16.79 -8.16
CA GLU A 309 -29.82 -16.61 -9.19
C GLU A 309 -30.10 -15.36 -10.04
N GLU A 310 -31.37 -14.95 -10.16
CA GLU A 310 -31.79 -13.76 -10.90
C GLU A 310 -32.55 -12.75 -10.01
N GLU A 311 -32.43 -11.46 -10.29
CA GLU A 311 -33.16 -10.41 -9.54
C GLU A 311 -34.69 -10.62 -9.59
N ALA A 312 -35.18 -11.22 -10.67
CA ALA A 312 -36.58 -11.56 -10.86
C ALA A 312 -37.11 -12.53 -9.78
N ASP A 313 -36.26 -13.30 -9.11
CA ASP A 313 -36.67 -14.24 -8.06
C ASP A 313 -37.20 -13.52 -6.82
N MET A 314 -36.77 -12.28 -6.58
CA MET A 314 -37.34 -11.43 -5.52
C MET A 314 -38.83 -11.14 -5.73
N PHE A 315 -39.36 -11.29 -6.95
CA PHE A 315 -40.79 -11.16 -7.21
C PHE A 315 -41.63 -12.12 -6.38
N TRP A 316 -41.10 -13.31 -6.06
CA TRP A 316 -41.82 -14.31 -5.26
C TRP A 316 -41.88 -13.98 -3.77
N TRP A 317 -41.40 -12.80 -3.38
CA TRP A 317 -41.30 -12.36 -1.99
C TRP A 317 -41.86 -10.95 -1.79
N ASP A 318 -42.51 -10.74 -0.65
CA ASP A 318 -42.93 -9.45 -0.13
C ASP A 318 -41.89 -8.99 0.90
N VAL A 319 -41.23 -7.86 0.61
CA VAL A 319 -40.23 -7.26 1.51
C VAL A 319 -40.94 -6.30 2.45
N VAL A 320 -40.92 -6.62 3.74
CA VAL A 320 -41.54 -5.82 4.78
C VAL A 320 -40.46 -5.08 5.56
N ASP A 321 -40.32 -3.79 5.25
CA ASP A 321 -39.56 -2.81 6.03
C ASP A 321 -40.36 -2.43 7.29
N ALA A 322 -40.08 -3.13 8.39
CA ALA A 322 -40.95 -3.12 9.57
C ALA A 322 -40.73 -1.87 10.44
N ASP A 323 -39.48 -1.44 10.57
CA ASP A 323 -39.09 -0.30 11.38
C ASP A 323 -39.00 1.02 10.57
N ARG A 324 -39.06 0.93 9.24
CA ARG A 324 -39.10 2.03 8.27
C ARG A 324 -37.80 2.82 8.20
N ASP A 325 -36.68 2.14 8.38
CA ASP A 325 -35.36 2.75 8.26
C ASP A 325 -34.78 2.65 6.82
N GLY A 326 -35.41 1.84 5.97
CA GLY A 326 -35.03 1.61 4.58
C GLY A 326 -33.92 0.56 4.38
N VAL A 327 -33.47 -0.11 5.45
CA VAL A 327 -32.47 -1.19 5.44
C VAL A 327 -33.19 -2.54 5.43
N CYS A 328 -33.82 -2.88 4.31
CA CYS A 328 -34.59 -4.12 4.17
C CYS A 328 -33.90 -5.16 3.27
N TRP A 329 -34.54 -6.33 3.14
CA TRP A 329 -34.10 -7.37 2.21
C TRP A 329 -34.09 -6.87 0.76
N GLN A 330 -33.08 -7.28 0.01
CA GLN A 330 -32.88 -6.95 -1.40
C GLN A 330 -32.13 -8.08 -2.11
N TRP A 331 -32.28 -8.17 -3.43
CA TRP A 331 -31.42 -9.04 -4.23
C TRP A 331 -29.96 -8.54 -4.24
N SER A 332 -29.03 -9.49 -4.35
CA SER A 332 -27.60 -9.24 -4.51
C SER A 332 -27.15 -9.71 -5.88
N MET A 333 -26.26 -8.95 -6.54
CA MET A 333 -25.60 -9.37 -7.80
C MET A 333 -24.79 -10.67 -7.72
N LEU A 334 -24.69 -11.24 -6.52
CA LEU A 334 -24.07 -12.54 -6.25
C LEU A 334 -25.09 -13.69 -6.28
N GLY A 335 -26.33 -13.46 -6.72
CA GLY A 335 -27.37 -14.49 -6.84
C GLY A 335 -27.95 -14.91 -5.49
N ARG A 336 -28.39 -13.96 -4.66
CA ARG A 336 -28.90 -14.24 -3.30
C ARG A 336 -29.75 -13.12 -2.72
N ALA A 337 -30.62 -13.42 -1.76
CA ALA A 337 -31.33 -12.42 -0.97
C ALA A 337 -30.46 -11.94 0.21
N MET A 338 -30.31 -10.63 0.38
CA MET A 338 -29.45 -10.03 1.40
C MET A 338 -30.11 -8.86 2.11
N VAL A 339 -29.73 -8.63 3.37
CA VAL A 339 -29.97 -7.37 4.08
C VAL A 339 -28.61 -6.81 4.51
N ARG A 340 -28.46 -5.49 4.41
CA ARG A 340 -27.19 -4.79 4.68
C ARG A 340 -27.15 -4.29 6.12
N PHE A 341 -25.98 -3.80 6.51
CA PHE A 341 -25.71 -3.11 7.76
C PHE A 341 -26.76 -2.05 8.12
N ALA A 342 -27.20 -2.10 9.39
CA ALA A 342 -27.94 -1.04 10.07
C ALA A 342 -27.10 -0.48 11.22
N LEU A 343 -26.87 0.84 11.25
CA LEU A 343 -25.94 1.47 12.20
C LEU A 343 -26.54 1.63 13.60
N ASP A 344 -27.74 2.19 13.67
CA ASP A 344 -28.30 2.76 14.89
C ASP A 344 -29.39 1.88 15.53
N ASN A 345 -30.12 1.10 14.72
CA ASN A 345 -31.19 0.21 15.15
C ASN A 345 -30.85 -1.25 14.85
N PRO A 346 -31.39 -2.21 15.63
CA PRO A 346 -31.36 -3.62 15.25
C PRO A 346 -32.16 -3.81 13.96
N LEU A 347 -31.75 -4.76 13.12
CA LEU A 347 -32.58 -5.18 11.98
C LEU A 347 -33.91 -5.75 12.49
N ASP A 348 -35.00 -5.46 11.79
CA ASP A 348 -36.33 -5.99 12.13
C ASP A 348 -37.16 -6.36 10.89
N ASP A 349 -36.48 -6.64 9.76
CA ASP A 349 -37.14 -6.70 8.45
C ASP A 349 -37.39 -8.13 7.99
N TYR A 350 -38.51 -8.29 7.26
CA TYR A 350 -39.01 -9.60 6.85
C TYR A 350 -38.97 -9.75 5.34
N LEU A 351 -38.58 -10.95 4.90
CA LEU A 351 -38.80 -11.44 3.55
C LEU A 351 -39.88 -12.53 3.60
N VAL A 352 -41.08 -12.21 3.13
CA VAL A 352 -42.27 -13.08 3.24
C VAL A 352 -42.60 -13.69 1.88
N THR A 353 -43.01 -14.94 1.78
CA THR A 353 -43.45 -15.49 0.49
C THR A 353 -44.64 -14.69 -0.06
N LEU A 354 -44.60 -14.25 -1.33
CA LEU A 354 -45.70 -13.50 -1.96
C LEU A 354 -46.97 -14.36 -2.05
N CYS A 355 -46.79 -15.63 -2.42
CA CYS A 355 -47.83 -16.64 -2.47
C CYS A 355 -47.71 -17.57 -1.25
N PRO A 356 -48.84 -18.06 -0.69
CA PRO A 356 -48.78 -19.10 0.32
C PRO A 356 -48.46 -20.45 -0.33
N VAL A 357 -47.84 -21.36 0.41
CA VAL A 357 -47.58 -22.74 0.00
C VAL A 357 -48.64 -23.65 0.61
N HIS A 358 -49.29 -24.45 -0.24
CA HIS A 358 -50.27 -25.44 0.21
C HIS A 358 -49.56 -26.64 0.84
N LEU A 359 -49.91 -26.94 2.10
CA LEU A 359 -49.35 -28.05 2.86
C LEU A 359 -50.48 -28.92 3.44
N ASP A 360 -50.31 -30.24 3.34
CA ASP A 360 -51.14 -31.25 3.99
C ASP A 360 -50.77 -31.41 5.47
N ALA A 361 -51.71 -31.88 6.28
CA ALA A 361 -51.46 -32.23 7.68
C ALA A 361 -50.37 -33.31 7.79
N GLY A 362 -49.33 -33.05 8.61
CA GLY A 362 -48.16 -33.90 8.73
C GLY A 362 -46.85 -33.10 8.85
N LYS A 363 -45.72 -33.77 8.59
CA LYS A 363 -44.41 -33.12 8.59
C LYS A 363 -44.25 -32.22 7.36
N ALA A 364 -43.58 -31.09 7.53
CA ALA A 364 -43.11 -30.20 6.47
C ALA A 364 -41.76 -29.59 6.89
N TYR A 365 -41.11 -28.87 5.98
CA TYR A 365 -39.83 -28.19 6.24
C TYR A 365 -39.68 -26.89 5.46
N ALA A 366 -38.83 -26.00 5.96
CA ALA A 366 -38.17 -24.96 5.19
C ALA A 366 -36.64 -25.14 5.31
N ALA A 367 -35.99 -25.41 4.18
CA ALA A 367 -34.57 -25.62 4.01
C ALA A 367 -33.97 -24.43 3.27
N PHE A 368 -32.80 -23.95 3.67
CA PHE A 368 -32.16 -22.79 3.03
C PHE A 368 -30.69 -22.70 3.40
N GLU A 369 -29.94 -21.94 2.63
CA GLU A 369 -28.57 -21.55 2.91
C GLU A 369 -28.52 -20.14 3.51
N TYR A 370 -27.54 -19.88 4.37
CA TYR A 370 -27.35 -18.57 4.97
C TYR A 370 -25.89 -18.34 5.39
N ASP A 371 -25.46 -17.08 5.48
CA ASP A 371 -24.26 -16.71 6.24
C ASP A 371 -24.24 -15.21 6.57
N ALA A 372 -23.32 -14.83 7.46
CA ALA A 372 -22.96 -13.44 7.69
C ALA A 372 -21.94 -12.98 6.63
N MET A 373 -21.90 -11.68 6.36
CA MET A 373 -20.98 -11.11 5.37
C MET A 373 -19.56 -10.87 5.92
N ASP A 374 -19.40 -10.78 7.25
CA ASP A 374 -18.11 -10.58 7.94
C ASP A 374 -17.92 -11.58 9.09
N GLU A 375 -16.66 -11.93 9.39
CA GLU A 375 -16.31 -12.90 10.44
C GLU A 375 -16.34 -12.29 11.85
N ASN A 376 -16.29 -10.97 11.98
CA ASN A 376 -16.27 -10.24 13.24
C ASN A 376 -17.61 -9.58 13.57
N CYS A 377 -18.56 -9.57 12.64
CA CYS A 377 -19.89 -8.99 12.81
C CYS A 377 -20.94 -10.12 12.85
N PRO A 378 -21.33 -10.61 14.04
CA PRO A 378 -22.33 -11.67 14.17
C PRO A 378 -23.74 -11.18 13.83
N GLU A 379 -24.47 -12.00 13.08
CA GLU A 379 -25.81 -11.73 12.56
C GLU A 379 -26.86 -12.66 13.21
N SER A 380 -28.14 -12.29 13.13
CA SER A 380 -29.26 -13.11 13.63
C SER A 380 -30.42 -13.16 12.63
N LEU A 381 -31.02 -14.35 12.49
CA LEU A 381 -32.06 -14.68 11.53
C LEU A 381 -33.10 -15.60 12.18
N SER A 382 -34.38 -15.38 11.94
CA SER A 382 -35.43 -16.35 12.30
C SER A 382 -36.33 -16.70 11.13
N VAL A 383 -36.94 -17.89 11.18
CA VAL A 383 -37.91 -18.36 10.19
C VAL A 383 -39.26 -18.48 10.86
N LEU A 384 -40.27 -17.87 10.26
CA LEU A 384 -41.64 -17.86 10.74
C LEU A 384 -42.58 -18.46 9.69
N TYR A 385 -43.74 -18.92 10.13
CA TYR A 385 -44.80 -19.37 9.23
C TYR A 385 -46.20 -19.09 9.79
N GLY A 386 -47.21 -19.00 8.92
CA GLY A 386 -48.60 -18.86 9.34
C GLY A 386 -49.58 -18.72 8.19
N THR A 387 -50.89 -18.76 8.48
CA THR A 387 -51.95 -18.65 7.46
C THR A 387 -52.26 -17.20 7.06
N SER A 388 -51.41 -16.26 7.43
CA SER A 388 -51.58 -14.82 7.20
C SER A 388 -50.24 -14.25 6.78
N LYS A 389 -50.22 -13.42 5.73
CA LYS A 389 -48.99 -12.76 5.24
C LYS A 389 -48.40 -11.71 6.19
N ASP A 390 -49.19 -11.26 7.17
CA ASP A 390 -48.74 -10.37 8.26
C ASP A 390 -47.78 -11.12 9.20
N PRO A 391 -46.46 -10.79 9.24
CA PRO A 391 -45.47 -11.47 10.07
C PRO A 391 -45.82 -11.45 11.57
N GLY A 392 -46.51 -10.41 12.04
CA GLY A 392 -46.95 -10.29 13.45
C GLY A 392 -48.00 -11.33 13.87
N ARG A 393 -48.51 -12.14 12.94
CA ARG A 393 -49.43 -13.26 13.18
C ARG A 393 -48.83 -14.63 12.86
N MET A 394 -47.57 -14.68 12.49
CA MET A 394 -46.84 -15.92 12.23
C MET A 394 -46.20 -16.47 13.50
N GLU A 395 -45.93 -17.78 13.52
CA GLU A 395 -45.19 -18.47 14.57
C GLU A 395 -43.74 -18.68 14.14
N SER A 396 -42.79 -18.42 15.04
CA SER A 396 -41.36 -18.69 14.83
C SER A 396 -41.08 -20.18 14.96
N VAL A 397 -40.44 -20.77 13.95
CA VAL A 397 -40.11 -22.21 13.87
C VAL A 397 -38.61 -22.48 13.90
N LEU A 398 -37.77 -21.47 13.69
CA LEU A 398 -36.32 -21.56 13.79
C LEU A 398 -35.75 -20.19 14.19
N GLU A 399 -34.83 -20.18 15.16
CA GLU A 399 -34.05 -19.00 15.53
C GLU A 399 -32.56 -19.30 15.43
N LEU A 400 -31.85 -18.48 14.66
CA LEU A 400 -30.41 -18.55 14.42
C LEU A 400 -29.79 -17.27 14.96
N ASN A 401 -29.22 -17.32 16.15
CA ASN A 401 -28.72 -16.13 16.86
C ASN A 401 -27.19 -16.03 16.81
N HIS A 402 -26.67 -14.83 16.54
CA HIS A 402 -25.25 -14.47 16.58
C HIS A 402 -24.31 -15.40 15.78
N PHE A 403 -24.63 -15.67 14.51
CA PHE A 403 -23.73 -16.41 13.61
C PHE A 403 -22.79 -15.45 12.86
N ALA A 404 -21.53 -15.84 12.69
CA ALA A 404 -20.54 -15.08 11.93
C ALA A 404 -20.09 -15.84 10.67
N ARG A 405 -19.41 -15.17 9.74
CA ARG A 405 -19.01 -15.75 8.45
C ARG A 405 -18.21 -17.05 8.61
N GLY A 406 -18.57 -18.07 7.85
CA GLY A 406 -17.86 -19.36 7.82
C GLY A 406 -16.56 -19.29 7.00
N THR A 407 -15.51 -19.99 7.45
CA THR A 407 -14.21 -20.06 6.74
C THR A 407 -14.18 -21.07 5.60
N ASP A 408 -15.03 -22.10 5.63
CA ASP A 408 -14.85 -23.29 4.78
C ASP A 408 -16.13 -23.85 4.11
N ALA A 409 -17.33 -23.35 4.45
CA ALA A 409 -18.61 -23.69 3.77
C ALA A 409 -19.75 -22.72 4.16
N VAL A 410 -20.72 -22.55 3.26
CA VAL A 410 -22.01 -21.90 3.50
C VAL A 410 -22.80 -22.63 4.60
N ARG A 411 -23.49 -21.90 5.48
CA ARG A 411 -24.28 -22.51 6.55
C ARG A 411 -25.66 -22.91 6.02
N TYR A 412 -26.27 -23.87 6.70
CA TYR A 412 -27.55 -24.43 6.28
C TYR A 412 -28.58 -24.36 7.41
N GLY A 413 -29.75 -23.82 7.09
CA GLY A 413 -30.90 -23.69 7.97
C GLY A 413 -31.97 -24.71 7.62
N LEU A 414 -32.53 -25.37 8.64
CA LEU A 414 -33.64 -26.31 8.48
C LEU A 414 -34.68 -26.07 9.58
N ALA A 415 -35.78 -25.43 9.21
CA ALA A 415 -36.98 -25.36 10.04
C ALA A 415 -37.83 -26.60 9.78
N VAL A 416 -38.10 -27.40 10.82
CA VAL A 416 -38.97 -28.59 10.73
C VAL A 416 -40.32 -28.25 11.34
N LEU A 417 -41.39 -28.51 10.60
CA LEU A 417 -42.75 -28.16 10.98
C LEU A 417 -43.64 -29.40 11.17
N ASP A 418 -44.61 -29.26 12.07
CA ASP A 418 -45.74 -30.17 12.24
C ASP A 418 -47.03 -29.42 11.87
N ILE A 419 -47.56 -29.67 10.68
CA ILE A 419 -48.78 -29.06 10.17
C ILE A 419 -49.99 -29.78 10.78
N GLU A 420 -50.72 -29.10 11.66
CA GLU A 420 -51.89 -29.68 12.35
C GLU A 420 -53.09 -29.86 11.39
N GLU A 421 -53.37 -28.85 10.58
CA GLU A 421 -54.47 -28.83 9.62
C GLU A 421 -53.94 -28.47 8.23
N ALA A 422 -54.41 -29.19 7.21
CA ALA A 422 -54.08 -28.88 5.83
C ALA A 422 -54.56 -27.46 5.47
N GLY A 423 -53.73 -26.69 4.79
CA GLY A 423 -54.00 -25.29 4.51
C GLY A 423 -52.90 -24.59 3.73
N ASP A 424 -53.09 -23.30 3.51
CA ASP A 424 -52.18 -22.44 2.76
C ASP A 424 -51.38 -21.59 3.76
N TYR A 425 -50.06 -21.76 3.75
CA TYR A 425 -49.15 -21.16 4.73
C TYR A 425 -48.13 -20.24 4.04
N TYR A 426 -47.97 -19.05 4.59
CA TYR A 426 -46.89 -18.13 4.27
C TYR A 426 -45.67 -18.43 5.14
N PHE A 427 -44.48 -18.18 4.60
CA PHE A 427 -43.21 -18.28 5.31
C PHE A 427 -42.52 -16.93 5.31
N ALA A 428 -41.80 -16.60 6.38
CA ALA A 428 -41.05 -15.36 6.50
C ALA A 428 -39.65 -15.60 7.05
N PHE A 429 -38.67 -14.91 6.48
CA PHE A 429 -37.30 -14.81 6.99
C PHE A 429 -37.13 -13.44 7.64
N HIS A 430 -36.84 -13.42 8.94
CA HIS A 430 -36.73 -12.20 9.74
C HIS A 430 -35.28 -11.93 10.11
N ALA A 431 -34.72 -10.87 9.54
CA ALA A 431 -33.41 -10.39 9.93
C ALA A 431 -33.54 -9.64 11.27
N SER A 432 -32.76 -10.06 12.26
CA SER A 432 -32.91 -9.64 13.66
C SER A 432 -31.59 -9.33 14.34
N SER A 433 -30.58 -8.94 13.55
CA SER A 433 -29.22 -8.63 14.03
C SER A 433 -29.19 -7.39 14.92
N ASP A 434 -28.22 -7.35 15.85
CA ASP A 434 -27.94 -6.16 16.65
C ASP A 434 -27.49 -4.97 15.78
N PRO A 435 -27.59 -3.71 16.27
CA PRO A 435 -27.05 -2.55 15.55
C PRO A 435 -25.54 -2.66 15.33
N ASP A 436 -25.04 -1.98 14.29
CA ASP A 436 -23.62 -1.89 13.92
C ASP A 436 -22.99 -3.23 13.46
N MET A 437 -23.81 -4.17 12.98
CA MET A 437 -23.38 -5.41 12.31
C MET A 437 -23.31 -5.23 10.79
N PHE A 438 -22.70 -6.13 10.02
CA PHE A 438 -22.33 -5.85 8.62
C PHE A 438 -23.42 -6.21 7.60
N GLY A 439 -24.17 -7.29 7.83
CA GLY A 439 -25.23 -7.80 6.98
C GLY A 439 -25.22 -9.33 6.86
N LEU A 440 -26.37 -9.88 6.50
CA LEU A 440 -26.58 -11.31 6.28
C LEU A 440 -27.25 -11.58 4.93
N TRP A 441 -27.15 -12.83 4.49
CA TRP A 441 -27.83 -13.29 3.28
C TRP A 441 -28.42 -14.68 3.47
N ILE A 442 -29.44 -14.99 2.66
CA ILE A 442 -30.01 -16.32 2.49
C ILE A 442 -30.01 -16.70 1.02
N ASP A 443 -30.03 -18.00 0.76
CA ASP A 443 -30.01 -18.56 -0.57
C ASP A 443 -30.67 -19.95 -0.61
N ASN A 444 -30.93 -20.49 -1.81
CA ASN A 444 -31.37 -21.87 -2.03
C ASN A 444 -32.55 -22.31 -1.13
N VAL A 445 -33.61 -21.52 -1.08
CA VAL A 445 -34.77 -21.76 -0.22
C VAL A 445 -35.68 -22.83 -0.83
N GLU A 446 -35.97 -23.87 -0.06
CA GLU A 446 -36.91 -24.95 -0.37
C GLU A 446 -37.93 -25.12 0.76
N ILE A 447 -39.22 -24.99 0.45
CA ILE A 447 -40.33 -25.24 1.38
C ILE A 447 -41.10 -26.47 0.90
N GLY A 448 -41.03 -27.57 1.66
CA GLY A 448 -41.51 -28.88 1.21
C GLY A 448 -42.40 -29.63 2.20
N GLN A 449 -43.15 -30.59 1.66
CA GLN A 449 -43.96 -31.53 2.44
C GLN A 449 -43.11 -32.76 2.82
N GLY A 450 -43.27 -33.24 4.05
CA GLY A 450 -42.63 -34.45 4.57
C GLY A 450 -41.43 -34.15 5.47
N ALA A 451 -40.60 -35.18 5.68
CA ALA A 451 -39.28 -34.99 6.29
C ALA A 451 -38.28 -34.57 5.22
N TYR A 452 -37.37 -33.65 5.54
CA TYR A 452 -36.32 -33.25 4.61
C TYR A 452 -35.40 -34.44 4.29
N GLU A 453 -35.11 -34.64 3.00
CA GLU A 453 -34.17 -35.64 2.49
C GLU A 453 -33.00 -34.91 1.81
N GLY A 454 -31.81 -34.92 2.41
CA GLY A 454 -30.64 -34.22 1.88
C GLY A 454 -30.05 -34.85 0.60
N THR A 455 -29.28 -34.06 -0.15
CA THR A 455 -28.52 -34.46 -1.35
C THR A 455 -27.06 -34.77 -1.03
N PRO A 456 -26.43 -35.80 -1.62
CA PRO A 456 -24.98 -36.02 -1.48
C PRO A 456 -24.18 -35.00 -2.30
N ASP A 457 -22.92 -34.73 -1.96
CA ASP A 457 -22.02 -33.89 -2.77
C ASP A 457 -20.55 -34.29 -2.55
N LEU A 458 -19.88 -34.91 -3.54
CA LEU A 458 -18.48 -35.34 -3.45
C LEU A 458 -17.55 -34.31 -4.08
N ALA A 459 -16.79 -33.61 -3.25
CA ALA A 459 -15.70 -32.76 -3.71
C ALA A 459 -14.38 -33.54 -3.76
N VAL A 460 -13.61 -33.40 -4.85
CA VAL A 460 -12.19 -33.76 -4.94
C VAL A 460 -11.37 -32.49 -4.75
N LYS A 461 -10.83 -32.28 -3.55
CA LYS A 461 -10.11 -31.05 -3.19
C LYS A 461 -8.71 -30.98 -3.78
N GLU A 462 -8.00 -32.11 -3.82
CA GLU A 462 -6.58 -32.14 -4.19
C GLU A 462 -6.18 -33.53 -4.69
N VAL A 463 -5.30 -33.57 -5.71
CA VAL A 463 -4.55 -34.77 -6.09
C VAL A 463 -3.20 -34.75 -5.38
N VAL A 464 -2.95 -35.76 -4.56
CA VAL A 464 -1.71 -35.88 -3.78
C VAL A 464 -0.78 -36.86 -4.50
N LEU A 465 0.32 -36.32 -5.03
CA LEU A 465 1.38 -37.03 -5.76
C LEU A 465 2.69 -37.03 -4.96
N PRO A 466 3.66 -37.92 -5.27
CA PRO A 466 5.01 -37.79 -4.75
C PRO A 466 5.66 -36.46 -5.15
N PHE A 467 6.60 -35.96 -4.35
CA PHE A 467 7.35 -34.76 -4.69
C PHE A 467 8.16 -34.95 -5.97
N SER A 468 8.12 -33.97 -6.86
CA SER A 468 8.99 -33.91 -8.03
C SER A 468 10.47 -33.98 -7.63
N GLY A 469 11.28 -34.62 -8.46
CA GLY A 469 12.68 -34.84 -8.14
C GLY A 469 13.34 -35.80 -9.11
N CYS A 470 14.36 -36.52 -8.66
CA CYS A 470 15.01 -37.56 -9.45
C CYS A 470 14.90 -38.91 -8.77
N GLY A 471 14.39 -39.90 -9.50
CA GLY A 471 14.24 -41.26 -8.99
C GLY A 471 12.84 -41.56 -8.45
N LEU A 472 11.81 -40.95 -9.06
CA LEU A 472 10.43 -41.44 -8.89
C LEU A 472 10.34 -42.93 -9.30
N SER A 473 9.39 -43.64 -8.71
CA SER A 473 9.34 -45.11 -8.79
C SER A 473 8.25 -45.63 -9.72
N ALA A 474 8.38 -46.90 -10.13
CA ALA A 474 7.35 -47.63 -10.86
C ALA A 474 6.10 -47.95 -10.02
N GLU A 475 6.16 -47.74 -8.70
CA GLU A 475 5.09 -48.02 -7.75
C GLU A 475 4.60 -46.75 -7.04
N SER A 476 4.65 -45.61 -7.72
CA SER A 476 4.29 -44.31 -7.14
C SER A 476 2.82 -44.26 -6.73
N LEU A 477 2.55 -43.72 -5.54
CA LEU A 477 1.21 -43.63 -4.98
C LEU A 477 0.46 -42.45 -5.58
N VAL A 478 -0.77 -42.71 -6.03
CA VAL A 478 -1.76 -41.67 -6.30
C VAL A 478 -2.73 -41.63 -5.13
N GLN A 479 -2.97 -40.44 -4.60
CA GLN A 479 -3.93 -40.18 -3.53
C GLN A 479 -4.81 -38.99 -3.92
N ALA A 480 -5.97 -38.89 -3.28
CA ALA A 480 -6.87 -37.76 -3.46
C ALA A 480 -7.43 -37.36 -2.10
N ARG A 481 -7.49 -36.06 -1.83
CA ARG A 481 -8.24 -35.51 -0.70
C ARG A 481 -9.67 -35.26 -1.16
N VAL A 482 -10.62 -35.94 -0.54
CA VAL A 482 -12.05 -35.88 -0.89
C VAL A 482 -12.88 -35.43 0.29
N ALA A 483 -13.98 -34.74 0.01
CA ALA A 483 -14.92 -34.30 1.04
C ALA A 483 -16.37 -34.58 0.63
N ASN A 484 -17.24 -34.81 1.61
CA ASN A 484 -18.69 -34.79 1.41
C ASN A 484 -19.23 -33.44 1.87
N ARG A 485 -19.65 -32.61 0.92
CA ARG A 485 -20.23 -31.28 1.14
C ARG A 485 -21.76 -31.30 1.21
N GLY A 486 -22.36 -32.45 0.94
CA GLY A 486 -23.81 -32.62 0.84
C GLY A 486 -24.46 -32.83 2.20
N ARG A 487 -25.78 -32.96 2.20
CA ARG A 487 -26.66 -33.05 3.39
C ARG A 487 -27.11 -34.47 3.70
N THR A 488 -26.40 -35.46 3.18
CA THR A 488 -26.62 -36.88 3.48
C THR A 488 -25.32 -37.67 3.34
N ASP A 489 -25.24 -38.80 4.04
CA ASP A 489 -24.12 -39.73 3.89
C ASP A 489 -24.02 -40.28 2.46
N ILE A 490 -22.79 -40.27 1.93
CA ILE A 490 -22.42 -41.02 0.72
C ILE A 490 -22.05 -42.43 1.15
N VAL A 491 -22.81 -43.42 0.67
CA VAL A 491 -22.61 -44.84 0.98
C VAL A 491 -21.47 -45.40 0.14
N SER A 492 -21.41 -45.05 -1.14
CA SER A 492 -20.29 -45.39 -2.02
C SER A 492 -20.08 -44.39 -3.14
N TYR A 493 -18.82 -44.26 -3.56
CA TYR A 493 -18.37 -43.37 -4.62
C TYR A 493 -17.22 -44.02 -5.39
N GLU A 494 -17.06 -43.64 -6.65
CA GLU A 494 -15.95 -44.09 -7.49
C GLU A 494 -15.02 -42.91 -7.76
N LEU A 495 -13.72 -43.12 -7.60
CA LEU A 495 -12.72 -42.20 -8.12
C LEU A 495 -11.97 -42.85 -9.28
N SER A 496 -11.70 -42.08 -10.31
CA SER A 496 -10.85 -42.46 -11.43
C SER A 496 -9.72 -41.47 -11.61
N TYR A 497 -8.50 -41.95 -11.77
CA TYR A 497 -7.38 -41.09 -12.16
C TYR A 497 -6.93 -41.40 -13.58
N THR A 498 -6.49 -40.36 -14.30
CA THR A 498 -6.02 -40.45 -15.69
C THR A 498 -4.63 -39.86 -15.81
N VAL A 499 -3.73 -40.57 -16.51
CA VAL A 499 -2.36 -40.15 -16.84
C VAL A 499 -2.08 -40.49 -18.30
N GLY A 500 -1.87 -39.47 -19.14
CA GLY A 500 -1.82 -39.67 -20.58
C GLY A 500 -3.11 -40.31 -21.10
N ASP A 501 -3.00 -41.45 -21.78
CA ASP A 501 -4.15 -42.22 -22.31
C ASP A 501 -4.64 -43.32 -21.35
N GLU A 502 -4.00 -43.50 -20.19
CA GLU A 502 -4.35 -44.55 -19.22
C GLU A 502 -5.26 -44.01 -18.12
N THR A 503 -6.42 -44.66 -17.92
CA THR A 503 -7.35 -44.37 -16.82
C THR A 503 -7.48 -45.59 -15.92
N ARG A 504 -7.47 -45.39 -14.60
CA ARG A 504 -7.76 -46.44 -13.60
C ARG A 504 -8.80 -45.94 -12.60
N SER A 505 -9.70 -46.82 -12.18
CA SER A 505 -10.82 -46.49 -11.29
C SER A 505 -10.89 -47.40 -10.08
N LYS A 506 -11.36 -46.86 -8.95
CA LYS A 506 -11.56 -47.59 -7.71
C LYS A 506 -12.80 -47.08 -6.97
N VAL A 507 -13.56 -48.03 -6.42
CA VAL A 507 -14.73 -47.74 -5.58
C VAL A 507 -14.30 -47.63 -4.12
N PHE A 508 -14.80 -46.59 -3.47
CA PHE A 508 -14.65 -46.29 -2.06
C PHE A 508 -16.03 -46.33 -1.38
N HIS A 509 -16.04 -46.56 -0.07
CA HIS A 509 -17.26 -46.76 0.71
C HIS A 509 -17.22 -45.92 1.97
N GLY A 510 -18.36 -45.31 2.29
CA GLY A 510 -18.56 -44.51 3.50
C GLY A 510 -17.82 -43.18 3.46
N LEU A 511 -18.54 -42.12 3.12
CA LEU A 511 -18.10 -40.74 3.31
C LEU A 511 -19.25 -39.99 4.00
N PRO A 512 -19.26 -39.95 5.35
CA PRO A 512 -20.32 -39.29 6.12
C PRO A 512 -20.47 -37.82 5.75
N GLU A 513 -21.66 -37.26 5.98
CA GLU A 513 -21.88 -35.81 5.87
C GLU A 513 -20.77 -35.01 6.59
N GLY A 514 -20.19 -34.03 5.90
CA GLY A 514 -19.13 -33.16 6.41
C GLY A 514 -17.74 -33.81 6.52
N ALA A 515 -17.55 -35.05 6.06
CA ALA A 515 -16.23 -35.69 6.10
C ALA A 515 -15.24 -35.03 5.13
N ASP A 516 -13.97 -34.91 5.52
CA ASP A 516 -12.82 -34.50 4.70
C ASP A 516 -11.67 -35.47 4.98
N THR A 517 -11.26 -36.26 3.98
CA THR A 517 -10.29 -37.33 4.16
C THR A 517 -9.42 -37.55 2.93
N VAL A 518 -8.22 -38.10 3.13
CA VAL A 518 -7.35 -38.57 2.04
C VAL A 518 -7.59 -40.05 1.79
N VAL A 519 -7.80 -40.41 0.52
CA VAL A 519 -7.92 -41.81 0.06
C VAL A 519 -6.79 -42.18 -0.90
N SER A 520 -6.46 -43.48 -0.98
CA SER A 520 -5.32 -43.97 -1.77
C SER A 520 -5.70 -45.08 -2.74
N PHE A 521 -5.09 -45.02 -3.93
CA PHE A 521 -5.13 -46.05 -4.97
C PHE A 521 -4.06 -47.15 -4.77
N ALA A 522 -3.63 -47.44 -3.53
CA ALA A 522 -2.44 -48.25 -3.17
C ALA A 522 -2.19 -49.63 -3.85
N LYS A 523 -3.12 -50.19 -4.65
CA LYS A 523 -2.91 -51.42 -5.45
C LYS A 523 -2.90 -51.19 -6.96
N GLU A 524 -3.14 -49.96 -7.39
CA GLU A 524 -3.17 -49.49 -8.78
C GLU A 524 -2.04 -48.46 -8.97
N SER A 525 -0.80 -48.78 -8.57
CA SER A 525 0.32 -47.81 -8.59
C SER A 525 0.63 -47.26 -9.98
N LEU A 526 1.08 -46.01 -10.03
CA LEU A 526 1.47 -45.32 -11.25
C LEU A 526 2.98 -45.44 -11.47
N ASP A 527 3.40 -45.81 -12.69
CA ASP A 527 4.80 -45.82 -13.05
C ASP A 527 5.25 -44.41 -13.45
N LEU A 528 6.07 -43.80 -12.60
CA LEU A 528 6.66 -42.49 -12.80
C LEU A 528 8.19 -42.57 -12.98
N SER A 529 8.73 -43.76 -13.28
CA SER A 529 10.18 -44.00 -13.24
C SER A 529 10.94 -43.45 -14.45
N GLU A 530 10.26 -43.23 -15.57
CA GLU A 530 10.86 -42.57 -16.74
C GLU A 530 10.96 -41.06 -16.52
N TRP A 531 11.90 -40.40 -17.21
CA TRP A 531 12.07 -38.96 -17.08
C TRP A 531 10.99 -38.20 -17.85
N GLY A 532 10.42 -37.17 -17.22
CA GLY A 532 9.39 -36.36 -17.85
C GLY A 532 8.40 -35.77 -16.85
N THR A 533 7.45 -35.02 -17.40
CA THR A 533 6.34 -34.42 -16.67
C THR A 533 5.10 -35.29 -16.81
N TYR A 534 4.49 -35.62 -15.68
CA TYR A 534 3.27 -36.42 -15.61
C TYR A 534 2.13 -35.57 -15.05
N GLN A 535 1.08 -35.41 -15.85
CA GLN A 535 -0.16 -34.77 -15.44
C GLN A 535 -1.13 -35.85 -14.96
N VAL A 536 -1.67 -35.69 -13.76
CA VAL A 536 -2.60 -36.64 -13.14
C VAL A 536 -3.89 -35.91 -12.81
N ARG A 537 -4.98 -36.35 -13.43
CA ARG A 537 -6.33 -35.85 -13.18
C ARG A 537 -7.12 -36.90 -12.42
N VAL A 538 -7.73 -36.54 -11.28
CA VAL A 538 -8.64 -37.39 -10.52
C VAL A 538 -10.05 -36.84 -10.68
N GLU A 539 -10.99 -37.71 -11.01
CA GLU A 539 -12.43 -37.42 -11.07
C GLU A 539 -13.21 -38.36 -10.14
N GLY A 540 -14.29 -37.86 -9.55
CA GLY A 540 -15.15 -38.58 -8.64
C GLY A 540 -16.62 -38.56 -9.07
N ARG A 541 -17.37 -39.58 -8.65
CA ARG A 541 -18.84 -39.60 -8.74
C ARG A 541 -19.46 -40.40 -7.61
N VAL A 542 -20.61 -39.94 -7.12
CA VAL A 542 -21.42 -40.72 -6.17
C VAL A 542 -22.10 -41.90 -6.88
N LEU A 543 -21.99 -43.09 -6.28
CA LEU A 543 -22.67 -44.31 -6.74
C LEU A 543 -23.94 -44.60 -5.94
N GLU A 544 -23.88 -44.39 -4.61
CA GLU A 544 -25.00 -44.63 -3.69
C GLU A 544 -24.95 -43.64 -2.53
N SER A 545 -26.10 -43.05 -2.19
CA SER A 545 -26.31 -42.14 -1.06
C SER A 545 -27.43 -42.67 -0.16
N LEU A 546 -27.44 -42.26 1.10
CA LEU A 546 -28.46 -42.71 2.06
C LEU A 546 -29.87 -42.22 1.70
N SER A 547 -30.00 -41.03 1.11
CA SER A 547 -31.29 -40.50 0.62
C SER A 547 -31.73 -41.07 -0.73
N GLY A 548 -30.83 -41.72 -1.47
CA GLY A 548 -31.09 -42.16 -2.84
C GLY A 548 -31.15 -41.02 -3.88
N LYS A 549 -30.92 -39.77 -3.46
CA LYS A 549 -30.81 -38.61 -4.34
C LYS A 549 -29.45 -38.57 -5.03
N ARG A 550 -29.39 -37.82 -6.14
CA ARG A 550 -28.17 -37.56 -6.92
C ARG A 550 -27.35 -36.44 -6.31
N GLU A 551 -26.12 -36.34 -6.79
CA GLU A 551 -25.16 -35.31 -6.42
C GLU A 551 -25.69 -33.90 -6.66
N GLU A 552 -25.47 -33.03 -5.69
CA GLU A 552 -25.89 -31.63 -5.70
C GLU A 552 -25.02 -30.79 -6.62
N ASN A 553 -23.70 -30.95 -6.52
CA ASN A 553 -22.72 -30.29 -7.36
C ASN A 553 -21.87 -31.33 -8.12
N LEU A 554 -21.42 -30.98 -9.33
CA LEU A 554 -20.51 -31.79 -10.14
C LEU A 554 -19.23 -31.04 -10.52
N ILE A 555 -19.16 -29.74 -10.20
CA ILE A 555 -18.09 -28.84 -10.65
C ILE A 555 -16.78 -29.13 -9.89
N ASP A 556 -16.87 -29.49 -8.62
CA ASP A 556 -15.73 -29.74 -7.73
C ASP A 556 -15.40 -31.23 -7.58
N ASN A 557 -15.96 -32.09 -8.42
CA ASN A 557 -15.71 -33.52 -8.45
C ASN A 557 -14.38 -33.91 -9.09
N ALA A 558 -13.53 -32.95 -9.48
CA ALA A 558 -12.27 -33.22 -10.13
C ALA A 558 -11.15 -32.30 -9.66
N ALA A 559 -9.94 -32.85 -9.57
CA ALA A 559 -8.71 -32.11 -9.32
C ALA A 559 -7.58 -32.61 -10.21
N GLU A 560 -6.58 -31.77 -10.44
CA GLU A 560 -5.40 -32.06 -11.25
C GLU A 560 -4.12 -31.69 -10.50
N ALA A 561 -3.06 -32.48 -10.70
CA ALA A 561 -1.73 -32.15 -10.25
C ALA A 561 -0.67 -32.66 -11.23
N ALA A 562 0.50 -32.02 -11.19
CA ALA A 562 1.65 -32.39 -12.00
C ALA A 562 2.82 -32.85 -11.14
N VAL A 563 3.59 -33.81 -11.63
CA VAL A 563 4.85 -34.24 -11.02
C VAL A 563 5.92 -34.43 -12.10
N ILE A 564 7.17 -34.09 -11.79
CA ILE A 564 8.31 -34.17 -12.73
C ILE A 564 9.36 -35.13 -12.18
N ASN A 565 9.79 -36.08 -13.01
CA ASN A 565 10.98 -36.89 -12.78
C ASN A 565 12.13 -36.37 -13.66
N PHE A 566 13.12 -35.73 -13.05
CA PHE A 566 14.26 -35.14 -13.75
C PHE A 566 15.38 -36.15 -13.98
N GLU A 567 16.16 -35.94 -15.04
CA GLU A 567 17.48 -36.56 -15.20
C GLU A 567 18.49 -35.86 -14.26
N PRO A 568 19.33 -36.57 -13.50
CA PRO A 568 20.35 -35.94 -12.66
C PRO A 568 21.44 -35.22 -13.45
N VAL A 569 21.89 -34.06 -12.94
CA VAL A 569 23.06 -33.33 -13.48
C VAL A 569 24.23 -33.34 -12.49
N GLU A 570 25.44 -33.06 -12.94
CA GLU A 570 26.62 -32.88 -12.08
C GLU A 570 26.91 -31.39 -11.86
N ALA A 571 27.64 -31.03 -10.79
CA ALA A 571 28.15 -29.67 -10.61
C ALA A 571 29.29 -29.38 -11.63
N PRO A 572 29.35 -28.18 -12.24
CA PRO A 572 28.56 -27.00 -11.90
C PRO A 572 27.15 -27.00 -12.48
N PHE A 573 26.16 -26.70 -11.64
CA PHE A 573 24.80 -26.39 -12.05
C PHE A 573 24.62 -24.89 -11.98
N VAL A 574 24.41 -24.21 -13.11
CA VAL A 574 24.27 -22.76 -13.20
C VAL A 574 22.94 -22.47 -13.88
N THR A 575 22.19 -21.54 -13.32
CA THR A 575 20.91 -21.07 -13.84
C THR A 575 20.97 -19.57 -14.04
N ASP A 576 20.91 -19.14 -15.30
CA ASP A 576 20.52 -17.80 -15.68
C ASP A 576 18.99 -17.75 -15.80
N PHE A 577 18.33 -17.07 -14.86
CA PHE A 577 16.88 -17.00 -14.84
C PHE A 577 16.31 -16.18 -16.00
N SER A 578 17.12 -15.51 -16.83
CA SER A 578 16.63 -14.91 -18.08
C SER A 578 16.34 -15.93 -19.17
N ASP A 579 16.98 -17.10 -19.12
CA ASP A 579 16.74 -18.20 -20.04
C ASP A 579 15.54 -19.04 -19.59
N THR A 580 14.48 -19.05 -20.40
CA THR A 580 13.25 -19.82 -20.13
C THR A 580 13.49 -21.32 -19.96
N LEU A 581 14.50 -21.88 -20.64
CA LEU A 581 14.83 -23.31 -20.54
C LEU A 581 15.50 -23.62 -19.20
N GLN A 582 16.35 -22.73 -18.71
CA GLN A 582 17.01 -22.89 -17.41
C GLN A 582 16.04 -22.62 -16.26
N ARG A 583 15.06 -21.72 -16.43
CA ARG A 583 13.96 -21.56 -15.46
C ARG A 583 13.14 -22.84 -15.28
N ALA A 584 12.95 -23.62 -16.34
CA ALA A 584 12.21 -24.89 -16.27
C ALA A 584 12.91 -25.97 -15.43
N ASP A 585 14.19 -25.77 -15.09
CA ASP A 585 14.91 -26.59 -14.12
C ASP A 585 14.54 -26.25 -12.66
N TRP A 586 13.63 -25.30 -12.43
CA TRP A 586 13.15 -24.90 -11.12
C TRP A 586 11.63 -24.97 -11.03
N LEU A 587 11.14 -25.66 -10.01
CA LEU A 587 9.73 -25.82 -9.66
C LEU A 587 9.29 -24.66 -8.77
N ASP A 588 8.30 -23.89 -9.23
CA ASP A 588 7.87 -22.64 -8.60
C ASP A 588 6.45 -22.69 -7.99
N GLY A 589 5.75 -23.80 -8.21
CA GLY A 589 4.35 -23.98 -7.81
C GLY A 589 3.39 -22.96 -8.44
N GLY A 590 3.79 -22.22 -9.48
CA GLY A 590 3.01 -21.14 -10.10
C GLY A 590 3.05 -19.80 -9.35
N TYR A 591 3.89 -19.67 -8.32
CA TYR A 591 3.92 -18.46 -7.47
C TYR A 591 5.13 -17.55 -7.68
N TRP A 592 6.01 -17.90 -8.63
CA TRP A 592 7.11 -17.05 -9.05
C TRP A 592 6.81 -16.40 -10.39
N ILE A 593 7.26 -15.16 -10.54
CA ILE A 593 6.89 -14.32 -11.68
C ILE A 593 8.16 -13.74 -12.31
N TRP A 594 8.21 -13.83 -13.63
CA TRP A 594 9.24 -13.19 -14.43
C TRP A 594 8.95 -11.70 -14.60
N ASN A 595 9.98 -10.88 -14.38
CA ASN A 595 9.92 -9.44 -14.58
C ASN A 595 10.91 -9.02 -15.67
N ASP A 596 10.39 -8.53 -16.80
CA ASP A 596 11.19 -8.10 -17.95
C ASP A 596 12.06 -6.87 -17.66
N ALA A 597 11.57 -5.93 -16.83
CA ALA A 597 12.30 -4.70 -16.52
C ALA A 597 13.57 -4.97 -15.71
N TRP A 598 13.51 -5.97 -14.83
CA TRP A 598 14.66 -6.38 -14.01
C TRP A 598 15.38 -7.60 -14.54
N ALA A 599 14.87 -8.25 -15.59
CA ALA A 599 15.35 -9.52 -16.09
C ALA A 599 15.58 -10.53 -14.94
N ALA A 600 14.59 -10.65 -14.05
CA ALA A 600 14.71 -11.41 -12.81
C ALA A 600 13.43 -12.18 -12.48
N TYR A 601 13.57 -13.25 -11.71
CA TYR A 601 12.49 -14.10 -11.23
C TYR A 601 12.21 -13.83 -9.75
N GLY A 602 10.97 -13.47 -9.42
CA GLY A 602 10.59 -13.06 -8.06
C GLY A 602 9.48 -13.92 -7.48
N GLY A 603 9.61 -14.29 -6.21
CA GLY A 603 8.66 -15.14 -5.49
C GLY A 603 7.66 -14.33 -4.67
N ARG A 604 6.46 -14.88 -4.46
CA ARG A 604 5.46 -14.32 -3.53
C ARG A 604 5.71 -14.81 -2.10
N SER A 605 5.00 -14.21 -1.14
CA SER A 605 5.16 -14.51 0.27
C SER A 605 4.90 -15.98 0.60
N GLY A 606 5.86 -16.63 1.27
CA GLY A 606 5.75 -18.02 1.72
C GLY A 606 6.00 -19.07 0.64
N THR A 607 6.50 -18.68 -0.54
CA THR A 607 6.67 -19.60 -1.67
C THR A 607 8.10 -20.08 -1.80
N SER A 608 8.26 -21.29 -2.32
CA SER A 608 9.55 -21.92 -2.58
C SER A 608 9.81 -22.05 -4.08
N LEU A 609 11.06 -21.83 -4.49
CA LEU A 609 11.57 -22.20 -5.80
C LEU A 609 12.56 -23.36 -5.63
N VAL A 610 12.22 -24.52 -6.16
CA VAL A 610 12.97 -25.77 -5.91
C VAL A 610 13.65 -26.24 -7.18
N SER A 611 14.98 -26.37 -7.17
CA SER A 611 15.74 -26.83 -8.32
C SER A 611 15.45 -28.30 -8.63
N ARG A 612 15.75 -28.71 -9.87
CA ARG A 612 16.04 -30.11 -10.22
C ARG A 612 17.18 -30.67 -9.39
N CYS A 613 17.50 -31.95 -9.58
CA CYS A 613 18.54 -32.58 -8.79
C CYS A 613 19.97 -32.39 -9.35
N VAL A 614 20.91 -32.16 -8.44
CA VAL A 614 22.35 -32.09 -8.66
C VAL A 614 23.02 -33.24 -7.92
N SER A 615 23.88 -33.97 -8.61
CA SER A 615 24.66 -35.09 -8.06
C SER A 615 25.84 -34.54 -7.26
N LEU A 616 25.86 -34.82 -5.96
CA LEU A 616 26.89 -34.38 -5.03
C LEU A 616 27.66 -35.58 -4.47
N GLU A 617 28.94 -35.39 -4.17
CA GLU A 617 29.87 -36.41 -3.69
C GLU A 617 30.20 -36.21 -2.20
N GLU A 618 30.20 -37.29 -1.42
CA GLU A 618 30.59 -37.27 0.00
C GLU A 618 31.99 -36.68 0.21
N GLY A 619 32.10 -35.75 1.16
CA GLY A 619 33.36 -35.11 1.56
C GLY A 619 33.84 -33.99 0.63
N VAL A 620 33.14 -33.72 -0.47
CA VAL A 620 33.45 -32.61 -1.40
C VAL A 620 32.75 -31.33 -0.94
N GLY A 621 33.47 -30.22 -0.99
CA GLY A 621 32.92 -28.89 -0.75
C GLY A 621 32.22 -28.34 -1.99
N TYR A 622 31.07 -27.73 -1.78
CA TYR A 622 30.29 -27.05 -2.80
C TYR A 622 29.93 -25.64 -2.33
N ARG A 623 29.77 -24.73 -3.29
CA ARG A 623 29.35 -23.35 -3.05
C ARG A 623 28.06 -23.09 -3.80
N PHE A 624 27.02 -22.72 -3.05
CA PHE A 624 25.79 -22.18 -3.61
C PHE A 624 25.93 -20.67 -3.69
N SER A 625 25.75 -20.07 -4.87
CA SER A 625 25.76 -18.62 -5.06
C SER A 625 24.47 -18.16 -5.69
N MET A 626 24.00 -16.97 -5.31
CA MET A 626 22.81 -16.34 -5.86
C MET A 626 23.09 -14.88 -6.16
N ARG A 627 22.65 -14.43 -7.35
CA ARG A 627 22.60 -13.01 -7.70
C ARG A 627 21.19 -12.51 -7.51
N TYR A 628 20.99 -11.64 -6.53
CA TYR A 628 19.65 -11.24 -6.07
C TYR A 628 19.58 -9.78 -5.67
N ARG A 629 18.35 -9.28 -5.59
CA ARG A 629 17.99 -8.07 -4.83
C ARG A 629 16.86 -8.41 -3.87
N ALA A 630 16.78 -7.73 -2.74
CA ALA A 630 15.94 -8.12 -1.62
C ALA A 630 15.32 -6.90 -0.94
N GLY A 631 14.06 -7.01 -0.54
CA GLY A 631 13.37 -5.98 0.22
C GLY A 631 12.73 -4.90 -0.65
N LEU A 632 12.13 -3.92 0.03
CA LEU A 632 11.36 -2.86 -0.59
C LEU A 632 11.66 -1.51 0.08
N TYR A 633 11.85 -0.47 -0.72
CA TYR A 633 11.88 0.91 -0.24
C TYR A 633 10.51 1.56 -0.47
N LEU A 634 9.83 1.95 0.62
CA LEU A 634 8.51 2.56 0.56
C LEU A 634 8.42 3.68 1.59
N PHE A 635 8.01 4.88 1.17
CA PHE A 635 7.78 6.04 2.04
C PHE A 635 8.97 6.42 2.95
N GLY A 636 10.21 6.25 2.47
CA GLY A 636 11.40 6.57 3.27
C GLY A 636 11.83 5.46 4.24
N LEU A 637 11.18 4.29 4.21
CA LEU A 637 11.51 3.13 5.04
C LEU A 637 12.03 1.98 4.18
N GLN A 638 13.12 1.37 4.63
CA GLN A 638 13.64 0.12 4.09
C GLN A 638 12.95 -1.06 4.78
N VAL A 639 12.20 -1.83 4.03
CA VAL A 639 11.61 -3.10 4.46
C VAL A 639 12.55 -4.21 4.05
N GLN A 640 13.11 -4.92 5.03
CA GLN A 640 13.95 -6.09 4.78
C GLN A 640 13.10 -7.29 4.34
N GLU A 641 13.67 -8.11 3.47
CA GLU A 641 13.13 -9.36 2.99
C GLU A 641 13.74 -10.54 3.76
N ASP A 642 12.88 -11.47 4.18
CA ASP A 642 13.28 -12.73 4.79
C ASP A 642 13.33 -13.83 3.75
N PHE A 643 14.50 -14.45 3.59
CA PHE A 643 14.63 -15.63 2.73
C PHE A 643 15.57 -16.68 3.32
N MET A 644 15.45 -17.89 2.80
CA MET A 644 16.34 -19.00 3.10
C MET A 644 16.65 -19.83 1.85
N VAL A 645 17.85 -20.41 1.82
CA VAL A 645 18.30 -21.40 0.86
C VAL A 645 18.49 -22.72 1.60
N LEU A 646 17.79 -23.75 1.12
CA LEU A 646 17.81 -25.10 1.68
C LEU A 646 18.46 -26.06 0.69
N CYS A 647 19.07 -27.12 1.20
CA CYS A 647 19.60 -28.23 0.41
C CYS A 647 19.25 -29.57 1.06
N GLY A 648 18.74 -30.51 0.26
CA GLY A 648 18.40 -31.83 0.77
C GLY A 648 18.15 -32.86 -0.33
N PRO A 649 17.94 -34.13 0.05
CA PRO A 649 17.67 -35.20 -0.91
C PRO A 649 16.45 -34.89 -1.77
N THR A 650 16.60 -34.98 -3.08
CA THR A 650 15.51 -34.70 -4.03
C THR A 650 14.31 -35.65 -3.83
N GLY A 651 13.10 -35.21 -4.16
CA GLY A 651 11.87 -36.01 -4.02
C GLY A 651 11.40 -36.19 -2.57
N THR A 652 11.94 -35.41 -1.63
CA THR A 652 11.49 -35.36 -0.22
C THR A 652 10.93 -33.99 0.12
N ASP A 653 10.16 -33.91 1.21
CA ASP A 653 9.63 -32.65 1.72
C ASP A 653 10.77 -31.67 2.06
N ILE A 654 10.71 -30.48 1.47
CA ILE A 654 11.69 -29.41 1.70
C ILE A 654 11.72 -28.94 3.16
N GLY A 655 10.65 -29.14 3.93
CA GLY A 655 10.60 -28.84 5.36
C GLY A 655 11.61 -29.64 6.20
N GLY A 656 12.16 -30.73 5.65
CA GLY A 656 13.23 -31.53 6.28
C GLY A 656 14.64 -31.27 5.76
N TRP A 657 14.83 -30.31 4.86
CA TRP A 657 16.13 -30.04 4.22
C TRP A 657 17.04 -29.19 5.12
N ASP A 658 18.36 -29.33 4.94
CA ASP A 658 19.35 -28.55 5.68
C ASP A 658 19.34 -27.09 5.21
N THR A 659 19.28 -26.13 6.13
CA THR A 659 19.42 -24.71 5.80
C THR A 659 20.88 -24.40 5.52
N LEU A 660 21.19 -24.00 4.29
CA LEU A 660 22.52 -23.52 3.92
C LEU A 660 22.67 -22.05 4.30
N TRP A 661 21.65 -21.24 4.04
CA TRP A 661 21.69 -19.80 4.23
C TRP A 661 20.30 -19.29 4.62
N ALA A 662 20.23 -18.41 5.62
CA ALA A 662 19.02 -17.68 5.98
C ALA A 662 19.39 -16.27 6.45
N GLY A 663 18.56 -15.28 6.14
CA GLY A 663 18.81 -13.91 6.59
C GLY A 663 17.70 -12.93 6.23
N GLN A 664 17.72 -11.80 6.93
CA GLN A 664 16.94 -10.60 6.56
C GLN A 664 17.87 -9.67 5.78
N ARG A 665 17.44 -9.21 4.60
CA ARG A 665 18.26 -8.37 3.71
C ARG A 665 17.47 -7.23 3.10
N TYR A 666 18.14 -6.10 2.88
CA TYR A 666 17.66 -5.03 2.02
C TYR A 666 18.78 -4.70 1.04
N GLU A 667 18.53 -4.92 -0.25
CA GLU A 667 19.46 -4.72 -1.34
C GLU A 667 18.71 -4.04 -2.49
N ASP A 668 18.98 -2.75 -2.73
CA ASP A 668 18.33 -2.01 -3.81
C ASP A 668 18.90 -2.40 -5.19
N GLY A 669 20.17 -2.79 -5.23
CA GLY A 669 20.85 -3.33 -6.40
C GLY A 669 20.90 -4.87 -6.41
N PHE A 670 21.27 -5.44 -7.57
CA PHE A 670 21.58 -6.87 -7.65
C PHE A 670 22.98 -7.14 -7.12
N VAL A 671 23.06 -7.80 -5.96
CA VAL A 671 24.30 -8.29 -5.35
C VAL A 671 24.47 -9.77 -5.62
N THR A 672 25.70 -10.26 -5.56
CA THR A 672 26.01 -11.69 -5.62
C THR A 672 26.60 -12.11 -4.27
N GLU A 673 25.92 -13.02 -3.60
CA GLU A 673 26.43 -13.64 -2.37
C GLU A 673 26.39 -15.17 -2.52
N ASP A 674 27.12 -15.83 -1.64
CA ASP A 674 27.34 -17.25 -1.69
C ASP A 674 27.50 -17.87 -0.30
N VAL A 675 27.27 -19.18 -0.22
CA VAL A 675 27.48 -19.99 0.96
C VAL A 675 28.14 -21.31 0.58
N SER A 676 29.18 -21.68 1.31
CA SER A 676 29.87 -22.95 1.11
C SER A 676 29.38 -24.03 2.09
N PHE A 677 29.37 -25.28 1.66
CA PHE A 677 28.99 -26.43 2.48
C PHE A 677 29.72 -27.70 2.03
N VAL A 678 29.83 -28.69 2.92
CA VAL A 678 30.44 -29.99 2.61
C VAL A 678 29.33 -31.04 2.52
N CYS A 679 29.28 -31.75 1.39
CA CYS A 679 28.30 -32.80 1.19
C CYS A 679 28.61 -34.00 2.11
N ARG A 680 27.62 -34.43 2.91
CA ARG A 680 27.80 -35.48 3.92
C ARG A 680 27.63 -36.90 3.37
N ASN A 681 26.84 -37.09 2.33
CA ASN A 681 26.58 -38.39 1.72
C ASN A 681 26.40 -38.21 0.21
N SER A 682 27.04 -39.06 -0.60
CA SER A 682 26.84 -39.03 -2.05
C SER A 682 25.38 -39.28 -2.43
N GLY A 683 24.84 -38.50 -3.37
CA GLY A 683 23.45 -38.62 -3.80
C GLY A 683 22.97 -37.46 -4.66
N ASN A 684 21.66 -37.47 -4.98
CA ASN A 684 21.00 -36.44 -5.75
C ASN A 684 20.29 -35.46 -4.81
N TYR A 685 20.72 -34.18 -4.84
CA TYR A 685 20.21 -33.13 -3.96
C TYR A 685 19.48 -32.06 -4.77
N GLY A 686 18.42 -31.50 -4.19
CA GLY A 686 17.79 -30.27 -4.68
C GLY A 686 18.20 -29.07 -3.83
N PHE A 687 17.98 -27.87 -4.37
CA PHE A 687 18.16 -26.60 -3.68
C PHE A 687 16.83 -25.84 -3.71
N ALA A 688 16.36 -25.39 -2.55
CA ALA A 688 15.12 -24.64 -2.45
C ALA A 688 15.40 -23.22 -1.97
N ILE A 689 14.80 -22.23 -2.62
CA ILE A 689 14.86 -20.82 -2.21
C ILE A 689 13.47 -20.44 -1.73
N VAL A 690 13.34 -20.11 -0.45
CA VAL A 690 12.06 -19.76 0.18
C VAL A 690 12.10 -18.29 0.57
N THR A 691 11.05 -17.53 0.21
CA THR A 691 10.99 -16.07 0.39
C THR A 691 9.69 -15.63 1.07
N SER A 692 9.77 -14.51 1.79
CA SER A 692 8.63 -13.76 2.33
C SER A 692 7.98 -12.77 1.34
N GLY A 693 8.51 -12.59 0.12
CA GLY A 693 7.78 -12.05 -1.03
C GLY A 693 8.42 -10.90 -1.81
N TYR A 694 9.56 -10.34 -1.36
CA TYR A 694 10.29 -9.25 -2.02
C TYR A 694 11.72 -9.66 -2.41
N LEU A 695 11.90 -10.92 -2.82
CA LEU A 695 13.16 -11.43 -3.35
C LEU A 695 13.10 -11.55 -4.87
N TRP A 696 14.12 -11.04 -5.57
CA TRP A 696 14.26 -11.16 -7.02
C TRP A 696 15.63 -11.73 -7.38
N ILE A 697 15.65 -12.77 -8.21
CA ILE A 697 16.83 -13.56 -8.51
C ILE A 697 17.12 -13.52 -10.01
N ARG A 698 18.39 -13.27 -10.35
CA ARG A 698 18.90 -13.30 -11.72
C ARG A 698 19.65 -14.58 -12.04
N GLU A 699 20.42 -15.05 -11.07
CA GLU A 699 21.30 -16.19 -11.26
C GLU A 699 21.35 -17.01 -9.97
N ALA A 700 21.39 -18.33 -10.11
CA ALA A 700 21.75 -19.24 -9.03
C ALA A 700 22.74 -20.28 -9.56
N ALA A 701 23.71 -20.67 -8.72
CA ALA A 701 24.69 -21.66 -9.12
C ALA A 701 25.16 -22.52 -7.95
N VAL A 702 25.49 -23.78 -8.26
CA VAL A 702 26.15 -24.72 -7.36
C VAL A 702 27.42 -25.18 -8.04
N LYS A 703 28.57 -24.89 -7.44
CA LYS A 703 29.90 -25.22 -7.99
C LYS A 703 30.72 -25.99 -6.96
N LYS A 704 31.65 -26.84 -7.42
CA LYS A 704 32.66 -27.44 -6.52
C LYS A 704 33.59 -26.33 -6.02
N VAL A 705 33.95 -26.38 -4.74
CA VAL A 705 34.95 -25.48 -4.15
C VAL A 705 36.33 -25.98 -4.52
N ASP A 706 37.22 -25.06 -4.88
CA ASP A 706 38.60 -25.35 -5.23
C ASP A 706 39.44 -25.76 -4.00
N GLU A 707 40.58 -26.43 -4.22
CA GLU A 707 41.43 -26.90 -3.12
C GLU A 707 42.10 -25.73 -2.37
N TYR A 708 42.59 -24.73 -3.12
CA TYR A 708 43.27 -23.55 -2.60
C TYR A 708 42.74 -22.30 -3.30
N ASP A 709 42.23 -21.36 -2.51
CA ASP A 709 41.62 -20.09 -2.95
C ASP A 709 41.54 -19.14 -1.73
N VAL A 710 41.89 -17.86 -1.88
CA VAL A 710 41.73 -16.85 -0.82
C VAL A 710 41.12 -15.58 -1.39
N ARG A 711 40.68 -14.68 -0.52
CA ARG A 711 40.13 -13.38 -0.93
C ARG A 711 40.47 -12.31 0.08
N VAL A 712 40.80 -11.11 -0.39
CA VAL A 712 40.88 -9.92 0.47
C VAL A 712 39.47 -9.37 0.66
N GLU A 713 38.99 -9.36 1.91
CA GLU A 713 37.66 -8.86 2.26
C GLU A 713 37.66 -7.42 2.76
N SER A 714 38.77 -6.98 3.35
CA SER A 714 38.89 -5.62 3.87
C SER A 714 40.33 -5.13 3.81
N PHE A 715 40.48 -3.82 3.65
CA PHE A 715 41.77 -3.14 3.70
C PHE A 715 41.57 -1.78 4.38
N SER A 716 42.25 -1.56 5.50
CA SER A 716 42.25 -0.29 6.23
C SER A 716 43.69 0.17 6.44
N THR A 717 43.90 1.48 6.50
CA THR A 717 45.23 2.08 6.61
C THR A 717 45.20 3.31 7.50
N SER A 718 46.30 3.56 8.19
CA SER A 718 46.54 4.77 8.96
C SER A 718 46.75 6.01 8.08
N VAL A 719 46.91 5.82 6.76
CA VAL A 719 47.09 6.90 5.78
C VAL A 719 45.74 7.57 5.50
N PRO A 720 45.55 8.85 5.86
CA PRO A 720 44.31 9.56 5.57
C PRO A 720 44.13 9.82 4.07
N ARG A 721 42.92 10.25 3.68
CA ARG A 721 42.60 10.54 2.28
C ARG A 721 43.40 11.72 1.74
N LEU A 722 43.53 12.78 2.55
CA LEU A 722 44.46 13.88 2.37
C LEU A 722 45.52 13.79 3.47
N MET A 723 46.81 13.76 3.09
CA MET A 723 47.91 13.61 4.05
C MET A 723 48.99 14.67 3.83
N PRO A 724 49.39 15.44 4.86
CA PRO A 724 50.52 16.36 4.76
C PRO A 724 51.83 15.62 4.41
N GLU A 725 52.67 16.22 3.57
CA GLU A 725 53.94 15.61 3.11
C GLU A 725 54.85 15.14 4.26
N GLU A 726 55.00 15.95 5.32
CA GLU A 726 55.87 15.63 6.46
C GLU A 726 55.37 14.41 7.26
N HIS A 727 54.05 14.16 7.26
CA HIS A 727 53.44 13.05 7.99
C HIS A 727 53.70 11.71 7.31
N GLY A 728 53.93 11.72 6.00
CA GLY A 728 54.33 10.53 5.23
C GLY A 728 55.74 10.00 5.55
N THR A 729 56.52 10.71 6.38
CA THR A 729 57.86 10.26 6.81
C THR A 729 57.82 9.24 7.94
N ALA A 730 56.71 9.15 8.67
CA ALA A 730 56.51 8.18 9.74
C ALA A 730 56.17 6.79 9.20
N LEU A 731 56.45 5.77 10.02
CA LEU A 731 56.04 4.39 9.75
C LEU A 731 54.51 4.30 9.84
N GLN A 732 53.87 3.84 8.77
CA GLN A 732 52.43 3.68 8.63
C GLN A 732 52.00 2.27 9.05
N MET A 733 50.70 2.09 9.26
CA MET A 733 50.08 0.81 9.60
C MET A 733 48.90 0.55 8.65
N ALA A 734 48.70 -0.72 8.29
CA ALA A 734 47.51 -1.18 7.60
C ALA A 734 47.07 -2.53 8.13
N THR A 735 45.76 -2.75 8.14
CA THR A 735 45.14 -4.03 8.51
C THR A 735 44.36 -4.54 7.32
N ALA A 736 44.60 -5.79 6.94
CA ALA A 736 43.88 -6.46 5.87
C ALA A 736 43.21 -7.72 6.38
N GLY A 737 41.92 -7.87 6.08
CA GLY A 737 41.17 -9.09 6.35
C GLY A 737 41.18 -10.01 5.14
N VAL A 738 41.55 -11.27 5.37
CA VAL A 738 41.67 -12.29 4.33
C VAL A 738 40.83 -13.50 4.72
N ARG A 739 40.06 -14.03 3.78
CA ARG A 739 39.27 -15.25 3.95
C ARG A 739 39.84 -16.38 3.10
N ASN A 740 39.89 -17.59 3.65
CA ASN A 740 40.18 -18.81 2.90
C ASN A 740 38.90 -19.25 2.20
N ARG A 741 38.86 -19.15 0.87
CA ARG A 741 37.74 -19.56 0.04
C ARG A 741 37.90 -21.00 -0.48
N GLY A 742 39.06 -21.64 -0.25
CA GLY A 742 39.36 -23.01 -0.65
C GLY A 742 39.11 -24.05 0.45
N MET A 743 39.20 -25.34 0.08
CA MET A 743 38.94 -26.47 0.99
C MET A 743 40.06 -26.74 2.00
N GLN A 744 41.32 -26.51 1.61
CA GLN A 744 42.49 -26.86 2.41
C GLN A 744 42.93 -25.69 3.30
N ALA A 745 43.53 -25.99 4.45
CA ALA A 745 44.19 -24.99 5.28
C ALA A 745 45.40 -24.39 4.54
N VAL A 746 45.60 -23.07 4.70
CA VAL A 746 46.61 -22.29 3.96
C VAL A 746 47.35 -21.31 4.86
N ASP A 747 48.63 -21.10 4.58
CA ASP A 747 49.35 -19.91 5.03
C ASP A 747 49.30 -18.86 3.92
N VAL A 748 48.97 -17.62 4.25
CA VAL A 748 48.80 -16.52 3.30
C VAL A 748 49.80 -15.41 3.58
N LEU A 749 50.54 -15.00 2.55
CA LEU A 749 51.38 -13.81 2.57
C LEU A 749 50.52 -12.60 2.19
N VAL A 750 50.52 -11.57 3.03
CA VAL A 750 49.82 -10.30 2.79
C VAL A 750 50.84 -9.19 2.59
N GLU A 751 50.83 -8.56 1.43
CA GLU A 751 51.78 -7.51 1.04
C GLU A 751 51.07 -6.17 0.85
N ILE A 752 51.67 -5.08 1.36
CA ILE A 752 51.26 -3.71 1.05
C ILE A 752 52.20 -3.13 0.01
N LEU A 753 51.66 -2.67 -1.11
CA LEU A 753 52.40 -2.19 -2.26
C LEU A 753 52.08 -0.73 -2.60
N GLN A 754 53.10 0.00 -3.07
CA GLN A 754 52.96 1.29 -3.72
C GLN A 754 53.58 1.20 -5.12
N LYS A 755 52.76 1.37 -6.17
CA LYS A 755 53.21 1.22 -7.58
C LYS A 755 53.99 -0.08 -7.81
N ASP A 756 53.46 -1.19 -7.28
CA ASP A 756 54.01 -2.55 -7.31
C ASP A 756 55.33 -2.78 -6.55
N VAL A 757 55.78 -1.81 -5.77
CA VAL A 757 56.88 -1.98 -4.81
C VAL A 757 56.30 -2.37 -3.46
N VAL A 758 56.72 -3.52 -2.92
CA VAL A 758 56.34 -3.99 -1.58
C VAL A 758 56.97 -3.08 -0.52
N LEU A 759 56.12 -2.44 0.29
CA LEU A 759 56.50 -1.54 1.38
C LEU A 759 56.55 -2.24 2.75
N GLY A 760 55.74 -3.29 2.91
CA GLY A 760 55.65 -4.12 4.11
C GLY A 760 54.87 -5.40 3.81
N MET A 761 55.02 -6.40 4.68
CA MET A 761 54.31 -7.66 4.57
C MET A 761 54.04 -8.26 5.96
N ASP A 762 53.05 -9.13 6.04
CA ASP A 762 52.77 -10.00 7.19
C ASP A 762 52.23 -11.36 6.68
N THR A 763 52.12 -12.35 7.56
CA THR A 763 51.59 -13.68 7.22
C THR A 763 50.45 -14.08 8.15
N VAL A 764 49.40 -14.66 7.60
CA VAL A 764 48.25 -15.18 8.34
C VAL A 764 48.02 -16.66 8.00
N SER A 765 47.81 -17.49 9.01
CA SER A 765 47.43 -18.90 8.82
C SER A 765 45.93 -19.02 8.93
N LEU A 766 45.31 -19.60 7.92
CA LEU A 766 43.87 -19.85 7.85
C LEU A 766 43.63 -21.36 7.82
N ASP A 767 42.68 -21.82 8.64
CA ASP A 767 42.20 -23.20 8.65
C ASP A 767 41.40 -23.49 7.36
N GLY A 768 40.55 -24.52 7.35
CA GLY A 768 39.80 -24.92 6.15
C GLY A 768 38.77 -23.88 5.66
N LEU A 769 37.82 -24.36 4.87
CA LEU A 769 36.82 -23.55 4.17
C LEU A 769 36.18 -22.42 5.00
N ASP A 770 36.22 -21.22 4.43
CA ASP A 770 35.64 -19.97 4.92
C ASP A 770 36.25 -19.40 6.22
N ASP A 771 37.41 -19.89 6.67
CA ASP A 771 38.15 -19.30 7.79
C ASP A 771 38.66 -17.88 7.47
N TYR A 772 38.72 -17.00 8.47
CA TYR A 772 39.03 -15.57 8.32
C TYR A 772 40.14 -15.13 9.27
N GLY A 773 41.07 -14.33 8.77
CA GLY A 773 42.15 -13.78 9.57
C GLY A 773 42.52 -12.34 9.19
N LEU A 774 43.18 -11.66 10.13
CA LEU A 774 43.68 -10.30 9.98
C LEU A 774 45.21 -10.32 9.89
N ALA A 775 45.75 -9.52 8.98
CA ALA A 775 47.18 -9.26 8.86
C ALA A 775 47.48 -7.78 9.12
N ASP A 776 48.35 -7.51 10.11
CA ASP A 776 48.71 -6.15 10.55
C ASP A 776 50.08 -5.76 10.03
N VAL A 777 50.11 -4.99 8.94
CA VAL A 777 51.34 -4.65 8.23
C VAL A 777 51.83 -3.26 8.63
N ARG A 778 53.06 -3.18 9.15
CA ARG A 778 53.78 -1.90 9.31
C ARG A 778 54.64 -1.64 8.07
N PHE A 779 54.55 -0.44 7.51
CA PHE A 779 55.25 -0.10 6.28
C PHE A 779 55.71 1.36 6.24
N ALA A 780 56.79 1.64 5.50
CA ALA A 780 57.26 2.99 5.26
C ALA A 780 56.89 3.40 3.84
N LEU A 781 56.32 4.60 3.67
CA LEU A 781 55.98 5.12 2.35
C LEU A 781 57.25 5.40 1.54
N ALA A 782 57.23 5.09 0.25
CA ALA A 782 58.25 5.61 -0.66
C ALA A 782 58.09 7.13 -0.73
N ARG A 783 59.21 7.86 -0.85
CA ARG A 783 59.27 9.33 -0.79
C ARG A 783 58.13 9.98 -1.60
N THR A 784 57.25 10.68 -0.91
CA THR A 784 56.13 11.46 -1.44
C THR A 784 56.49 12.95 -1.52
N ARG A 785 55.73 13.71 -2.32
CA ARG A 785 55.74 15.18 -2.38
C ARG A 785 54.32 15.70 -2.44
N ALA A 786 54.09 16.91 -1.94
CA ALA A 786 52.80 17.58 -2.14
C ALA A 786 52.38 17.59 -3.63
N GLY A 787 51.11 17.26 -3.88
CA GLY A 787 50.53 17.06 -5.21
C GLY A 787 50.60 15.63 -5.74
N ASP A 788 51.34 14.71 -5.09
CA ASP A 788 51.36 13.30 -5.48
C ASP A 788 50.03 12.61 -5.17
N THR A 789 49.60 11.71 -6.06
CA THR A 789 48.58 10.70 -5.75
C THR A 789 49.26 9.43 -5.26
N LEU A 790 48.81 8.94 -4.11
CA LEU A 790 49.28 7.72 -3.48
C LEU A 790 48.23 6.61 -3.70
N ASP A 791 48.62 5.58 -4.46
CA ASP A 791 47.83 4.37 -4.68
C ASP A 791 48.46 3.24 -3.87
N LEU A 792 47.82 2.90 -2.74
CA LEU A 792 48.20 1.79 -1.89
C LEU A 792 47.37 0.57 -2.26
N LYS A 793 48.04 -0.56 -2.42
CA LYS A 793 47.42 -1.83 -2.73
C LYS A 793 47.76 -2.84 -1.65
N VAL A 794 46.78 -3.61 -1.19
CA VAL A 794 47.03 -4.88 -0.51
C VAL A 794 46.93 -6.03 -1.51
N ARG A 795 47.77 -7.06 -1.34
CA ARG A 795 47.72 -8.32 -2.07
C ARG A 795 47.82 -9.48 -1.09
N ALA A 796 46.93 -10.46 -1.19
CA ALA A 796 47.05 -11.76 -0.55
C ALA A 796 47.63 -12.80 -1.54
N THR A 797 48.43 -13.75 -1.06
CA THR A 797 48.99 -14.85 -1.87
C THR A 797 49.18 -16.10 -1.02
N VAL A 798 48.63 -17.23 -1.47
CA VAL A 798 48.82 -18.53 -0.80
C VAL A 798 50.29 -18.96 -0.87
N ILE A 799 50.85 -19.39 0.26
CA ILE A 799 52.26 -19.80 0.36
C ILE A 799 52.42 -21.25 -0.08
N GLY A 800 53.19 -21.47 -1.15
CA GLY A 800 53.70 -22.79 -1.53
C GLY A 800 52.71 -23.71 -2.28
N GLN A 801 51.53 -23.21 -2.62
CA GLN A 801 50.54 -23.88 -3.46
C GLN A 801 50.17 -22.99 -4.65
N GLU A 802 49.68 -23.59 -5.73
CA GLU A 802 49.06 -22.82 -6.83
C GLU A 802 47.58 -22.65 -6.52
N GLU A 803 47.09 -21.41 -6.57
CA GLU A 803 45.66 -21.11 -6.47
C GLU A 803 44.95 -21.52 -7.75
N SER A 804 43.76 -22.09 -7.58
CA SER A 804 42.96 -22.67 -8.67
C SER A 804 42.21 -21.58 -9.44
N ASP A 805 41.79 -20.54 -8.72
CA ASP A 805 41.15 -19.34 -9.24
C ASP A 805 42.05 -18.13 -8.98
N ALA A 806 42.85 -17.73 -9.97
CA ALA A 806 43.71 -16.54 -9.89
C ALA A 806 42.90 -15.25 -10.15
N THR A 807 41.69 -15.15 -9.56
CA THR A 807 40.78 -14.02 -9.74
C THR A 807 41.32 -12.75 -9.06
N LEU A 808 40.79 -11.61 -9.50
CA LEU A 808 41.23 -10.26 -9.12
C LEU A 808 40.86 -9.87 -7.67
N ASP A 809 40.25 -10.75 -6.89
CA ASP A 809 39.74 -10.45 -5.54
C ASP A 809 40.77 -10.66 -4.41
N ASN A 810 41.96 -11.14 -4.76
CA ASN A 810 43.14 -11.15 -3.91
C ASN A 810 43.81 -9.78 -3.74
N GLU A 811 43.32 -8.73 -4.41
CA GLU A 811 43.85 -7.38 -4.31
C GLU A 811 42.76 -6.35 -3.94
N MET A 812 43.09 -5.41 -3.06
CA MET A 812 42.24 -4.24 -2.76
C MET A 812 43.11 -2.97 -2.75
N ARG A 813 42.54 -1.81 -3.13
CA ARG A 813 43.30 -0.55 -3.26
C ARG A 813 42.63 0.60 -2.52
N ILE A 814 43.45 1.48 -1.97
CA ILE A 814 43.04 2.77 -1.41
C ILE A 814 43.85 3.88 -2.10
N ARG A 815 43.16 4.98 -2.40
CA ARG A 815 43.77 6.17 -3.01
C ARG A 815 43.77 7.34 -2.02
N SER A 816 44.95 7.89 -1.79
CA SER A 816 45.17 9.10 -1.01
C SER A 816 45.90 10.18 -1.82
N TYR A 817 45.89 11.41 -1.33
CA TYR A 817 46.54 12.56 -1.94
C TYR A 817 47.48 13.21 -0.94
N ILE A 818 48.68 13.52 -1.41
CA ILE A 818 49.69 14.18 -0.58
C ILE A 818 49.49 15.70 -0.72
N THR A 819 49.31 16.37 0.41
CA THR A 819 49.07 17.80 0.49
C THR A 819 50.28 18.50 1.10
N GLU A 820 50.33 19.84 1.01
CA GLU A 820 51.35 20.62 1.70
C GLU A 820 51.10 20.65 3.21
N GLU A 821 49.84 20.83 3.63
CA GLU A 821 49.46 21.09 5.03
C GLU A 821 48.13 20.45 5.48
N GLU A 822 47.31 19.93 4.56
CA GLU A 822 45.92 19.54 4.83
C GLU A 822 45.78 18.03 5.13
N MET A 823 45.10 17.69 6.22
CA MET A 823 44.73 16.33 6.59
C MET A 823 43.21 16.16 6.66
N ALA A 824 42.68 15.13 6.00
CA ALA A 824 41.25 14.83 5.96
C ALA A 824 40.96 13.37 5.62
N TYR A 825 39.81 12.86 6.07
CA TYR A 825 39.26 11.54 5.68
C TYR A 825 38.09 11.66 4.69
N ASP A 826 37.36 12.78 4.70
CA ASP A 826 36.21 13.02 3.82
C ASP A 826 36.59 13.22 2.34
N ALA A 827 35.62 13.02 1.44
CA ALA A 827 35.62 13.62 0.09
C ALA A 827 34.34 14.38 -0.24
N VAL A 828 33.98 15.33 0.63
CA VAL A 828 32.88 16.23 0.35
C VAL A 828 33.16 17.06 -0.91
N THR A 829 32.21 17.06 -1.85
CA THR A 829 32.26 17.79 -3.12
C THR A 829 31.42 19.07 -3.07
N GLU A 830 31.63 19.99 -4.01
CA GLU A 830 30.84 21.24 -4.10
C GLU A 830 29.32 20.98 -4.24
N GLU A 831 28.93 19.85 -4.83
CA GLU A 831 27.53 19.49 -5.04
C GLU A 831 26.82 19.06 -3.75
N MET A 832 27.56 18.46 -2.81
CA MET A 832 27.03 17.97 -1.54
C MET A 832 26.55 19.10 -0.62
N PHE A 833 27.09 20.32 -0.76
CA PHE A 833 26.64 21.46 0.04
C PHE A 833 25.19 21.88 -0.27
N ALA A 834 24.69 21.59 -1.48
CA ALA A 834 23.33 21.92 -1.87
C ALA A 834 22.30 20.85 -1.47
N ASP A 835 22.76 19.64 -1.10
CA ASP A 835 21.91 18.49 -0.79
C ASP A 835 21.60 18.42 0.72
N SER A 836 20.35 18.12 1.07
CA SER A 836 19.91 17.94 2.45
C SER A 836 20.17 16.54 3.00
N THR A 837 20.46 15.56 2.15
CA THR A 837 20.62 14.15 2.54
C THR A 837 21.97 13.83 3.19
N HIS A 838 22.99 14.66 2.96
CA HIS A 838 24.37 14.44 3.40
C HIS A 838 24.71 15.18 4.70
N ARG A 839 23.71 15.52 5.51
CA ARG A 839 23.87 16.37 6.71
C ARG A 839 23.64 15.59 7.99
N ILE A 840 24.48 15.85 8.98
CA ILE A 840 24.46 15.24 10.31
C ILE A 840 24.29 16.31 11.38
N GLY A 841 23.58 15.95 12.46
CA GLY A 841 23.27 16.84 13.58
C GLY A 841 22.05 16.37 14.36
N SER A 842 21.50 17.23 15.20
CA SER A 842 20.24 16.99 15.91
C SER A 842 19.52 18.31 16.19
N GLU A 843 18.23 18.28 16.57
CA GLU A 843 17.52 19.50 16.99
C GLU A 843 18.13 20.13 18.26
N GLU A 844 18.83 19.33 19.06
CA GLU A 844 19.63 19.78 20.21
C GLU A 844 21.12 19.87 19.84
N ASN A 845 21.95 20.44 20.73
CA ASN A 845 23.40 20.49 20.53
C ASN A 845 23.99 19.07 20.54
N LEU A 846 24.37 18.57 19.36
CA LEU A 846 25.08 17.31 19.22
C LEU A 846 26.58 17.61 19.09
N ALA A 847 27.39 16.99 19.96
CA ALA A 847 28.83 16.96 19.76
C ALA A 847 29.19 15.66 19.03
N CYS A 848 29.71 15.78 17.81
CA CYS A 848 30.27 14.68 17.04
C CYS A 848 31.71 15.00 16.61
N GLY A 849 32.41 14.05 15.99
CA GLY A 849 33.79 14.23 15.55
C GLY A 849 34.50 12.97 15.08
N LEU A 850 35.80 13.11 14.78
CA LEU A 850 36.66 12.04 14.29
C LEU A 850 38.02 12.01 15.02
N PRO A 851 38.58 10.82 15.29
CA PRO A 851 39.96 10.70 15.71
C PRO A 851 40.92 10.85 14.52
N PHE A 852 41.84 11.80 14.61
CA PHE A 852 42.96 11.99 13.68
C PHE A 852 44.23 11.42 14.27
N TRP A 853 44.94 10.60 13.49
CA TRP A 853 46.28 10.18 13.85
C TRP A 853 47.31 11.18 13.34
N VAL A 854 48.02 11.83 14.25
CA VAL A 854 49.12 12.74 13.96
C VAL A 854 50.42 11.96 14.13
N PRO A 855 51.08 11.53 13.05
CA PRO A 855 52.15 10.54 13.16
C PRO A 855 53.50 11.15 13.52
N VAL A 856 53.68 12.46 13.30
CA VAL A 856 54.88 13.23 13.66
C VAL A 856 54.48 14.51 14.38
N LYS A 857 55.34 15.01 15.28
CA LYS A 857 55.10 16.27 15.97
C LYS A 857 55.00 17.42 14.97
N ASP A 858 53.89 18.16 14.98
CA ASP A 858 53.59 19.22 14.02
C ASP A 858 52.67 20.30 14.62
N THR A 859 52.56 21.46 13.97
CA THR A 859 51.80 22.61 14.47
C THR A 859 50.48 22.76 13.74
N LEU A 860 49.37 22.46 14.42
CA LEU A 860 48.01 22.73 13.93
C LEU A 860 47.76 24.23 13.96
N THR A 861 47.23 24.82 12.89
CA THR A 861 46.98 26.28 12.81
C THR A 861 45.51 26.64 12.70
N HIS A 862 44.74 25.82 11.97
CA HIS A 862 43.32 26.04 11.75
C HIS A 862 42.60 24.72 11.45
N ILE A 863 41.29 24.74 11.68
CA ILE A 863 40.37 23.65 11.33
C ILE A 863 39.43 24.18 10.24
N VAL A 864 39.12 23.35 9.26
CA VAL A 864 38.09 23.65 8.25
C VAL A 864 36.92 22.71 8.47
N VAL A 865 35.70 23.25 8.51
CA VAL A 865 34.47 22.47 8.65
C VAL A 865 33.53 22.77 7.49
N GLY A 866 32.92 21.74 6.90
CA GLY A 866 31.97 21.85 5.81
C GLY A 866 30.51 21.95 6.29
N TRP A 867 29.83 23.05 5.96
CA TRP A 867 28.45 23.31 6.37
C TRP A 867 27.46 23.29 5.20
N GLY A 868 26.33 22.60 5.34
CA GLY A 868 25.28 22.51 4.32
C GLY A 868 24.31 23.69 4.29
N TYR A 869 23.82 24.15 5.44
CA TYR A 869 22.94 25.33 5.52
C TYR A 869 23.00 25.97 6.92
N PRO A 870 24.12 26.60 7.29
CA PRO A 870 24.26 27.15 8.63
C PRO A 870 23.43 28.44 8.79
N SER A 871 22.75 28.61 9.94
CA SER A 871 21.93 29.78 10.29
C SER A 871 22.65 30.79 11.20
N GLY A 872 23.97 30.66 11.36
CA GLY A 872 24.76 31.41 12.33
C GLY A 872 24.75 30.80 13.73
N GLU A 873 24.43 29.50 13.86
CA GLU A 873 24.47 28.81 15.15
C GLU A 873 25.88 28.87 15.77
N PRO A 874 25.99 28.97 17.12
CA PRO A 874 27.26 28.89 17.79
C PRO A 874 27.80 27.46 17.71
N VAL A 875 29.04 27.33 17.23
CA VAL A 875 29.77 26.07 17.14
C VAL A 875 30.87 26.06 18.19
N VAL A 876 30.97 24.96 18.93
CA VAL A 876 32.11 24.70 19.80
C VAL A 876 33.02 23.68 19.15
N LEU A 877 34.22 24.10 18.75
CA LEU A 877 35.27 23.21 18.25
C LEU A 877 36.13 22.77 19.43
N THR A 878 36.37 21.47 19.55
CA THR A 878 37.22 20.88 20.58
C THR A 878 38.23 19.92 19.99
N ILE A 879 39.41 19.88 20.60
CA ILE A 879 40.45 18.90 20.31
C ILE A 879 40.81 18.24 21.63
N HIS A 880 40.66 16.92 21.70
CA HIS A 880 41.10 16.12 22.84
C HIS A 880 42.18 15.15 22.38
N GLU A 881 43.10 14.78 23.28
CA GLU A 881 43.86 13.53 23.09
C GLU A 881 42.87 12.35 22.99
N TRP A 882 43.19 11.35 22.18
CA TRP A 882 42.34 10.17 21.98
C TRP A 882 43.11 8.90 22.28
N ASP A 883 42.51 8.02 23.09
CA ASP A 883 43.03 6.68 23.31
C ASP A 883 42.21 5.66 22.48
N PRO A 884 42.76 5.12 21.37
CA PRO A 884 42.05 4.17 20.54
C PRO A 884 41.85 2.80 21.21
N GLU A 885 42.64 2.44 22.24
CA GLU A 885 42.47 1.16 22.95
C GLU A 885 41.28 1.20 23.91
N SER A 886 41.12 2.30 24.65
CA SER A 886 40.01 2.46 25.58
C SER A 886 38.78 3.16 24.99
N GLY A 887 38.92 3.79 23.82
CA GLY A 887 37.86 4.56 23.16
C GLY A 887 37.44 5.81 23.93
N ARG A 888 38.35 6.42 24.70
CA ARG A 888 38.06 7.54 25.60
C ARG A 888 38.79 8.82 25.20
N LEU A 889 38.16 9.95 25.52
CA LEU A 889 38.78 11.28 25.44
C LEU A 889 39.80 11.43 26.57
N GLY A 890 41.00 11.85 26.19
CA GLY A 890 42.05 12.31 27.08
C GLY A 890 41.95 13.81 27.36
N ASN A 891 43.09 14.47 27.53
CA ASN A 891 43.11 15.89 27.89
C ASN A 891 42.54 16.78 26.78
N LEU A 892 41.81 17.84 27.17
CA LEU A 892 41.36 18.90 26.27
C LEU A 892 42.55 19.79 25.89
N VAL A 893 42.93 19.74 24.61
CA VAL A 893 44.02 20.53 24.02
C VAL A 893 43.51 21.92 23.62
N CYS A 894 42.37 21.99 22.92
CA CYS A 894 41.80 23.23 22.42
C CYS A 894 40.29 23.23 22.57
N GLU A 895 39.70 24.34 23.02
CA GLU A 895 38.27 24.64 22.90
C GLU A 895 38.12 26.03 22.28
N LYS A 896 37.34 26.14 21.21
CA LYS A 896 37.06 27.40 20.54
C LYS A 896 35.58 27.52 20.24
N LYS A 897 34.95 28.58 20.75
CA LYS A 897 33.58 28.97 20.39
C LYS A 897 33.64 29.92 19.21
N VAL A 898 33.01 29.54 18.11
CA VAL A 898 32.98 30.26 16.83
C VAL A 898 31.56 30.25 16.27
N ASP A 899 31.25 31.12 15.31
CA ASP A 899 29.96 31.07 14.63
C ASP A 899 30.06 30.17 13.38
N ALA A 900 29.03 29.36 13.11
CA ALA A 900 28.94 28.55 11.88
C ALA A 900 28.97 29.42 10.59
N GLY A 901 28.66 30.71 10.72
CA GLY A 901 28.41 31.60 9.59
C GLY A 901 27.00 31.38 9.01
N THR A 902 26.70 32.05 7.90
CA THR A 902 25.37 32.00 7.23
C THR A 902 25.44 31.46 5.81
N GLU A 903 26.64 31.08 5.34
CA GLU A 903 26.87 30.59 3.98
C GLU A 903 27.26 29.11 4.05
N SER A 904 26.73 28.32 3.12
CA SER A 904 27.14 26.92 2.96
C SER A 904 28.52 26.82 2.31
N GLY A 905 29.26 25.76 2.63
CA GLY A 905 30.63 25.56 2.14
C GLY A 905 31.61 25.21 3.25
N PHE A 906 32.88 25.12 2.87
CA PHE A 906 33.98 24.98 3.81
C PHE A 906 34.28 26.32 4.49
N VAL A 907 34.17 26.34 5.81
CA VAL A 907 34.49 27.51 6.64
C VAL A 907 35.76 27.24 7.43
N ARG A 908 36.67 28.21 7.38
CA ARG A 908 37.98 28.16 8.03
C ARG A 908 37.91 28.80 9.42
N TYR A 909 38.29 28.04 10.43
CA TYR A 909 38.35 28.48 11.83
C TYR A 909 39.78 28.52 12.33
N GLU A 910 40.25 29.72 12.65
CA GLU A 910 41.53 29.90 13.34
C GLU A 910 41.40 29.45 14.80
N VAL A 911 41.98 28.30 15.11
CA VAL A 911 42.03 27.76 16.47
C VAL A 911 43.34 28.12 17.19
N GLY A 912 44.26 28.81 16.50
CA GLY A 912 45.58 29.21 17.00
C GLY A 912 46.65 28.14 16.71
N PRO A 913 47.95 28.48 16.75
CA PRO A 913 49.00 27.49 16.56
C PRO A 913 49.09 26.57 17.80
N TRP A 914 48.83 25.27 17.64
CA TRP A 914 48.97 24.25 18.68
C TRP A 914 50.02 23.22 18.26
N LEU A 915 51.05 23.03 19.08
CA LEU A 915 52.06 22.00 18.84
C LEU A 915 51.53 20.64 19.32
N LEU A 916 51.20 19.76 18.39
CA LEU A 916 50.69 18.43 18.69
C LEU A 916 51.84 17.43 18.68
N ASP A 917 51.95 16.62 19.73
CA ASP A 917 52.85 15.46 19.79
C ASP A 917 52.34 14.33 18.88
N SER A 918 53.19 13.35 18.57
CA SER A 918 52.76 12.15 17.83
C SER A 918 51.73 11.38 18.67
N GLY A 919 50.55 11.11 18.11
CA GLY A 919 49.43 10.52 18.85
C GLY A 919 48.10 10.63 18.11
N PHE A 920 47.03 10.15 18.74
CA PHE A 920 45.67 10.32 18.24
C PHE A 920 44.99 11.50 18.94
N TYR A 921 44.20 12.26 18.18
CA TYR A 921 43.45 13.40 18.68
C TYR A 921 42.01 13.34 18.18
N MET A 922 41.03 13.37 19.08
CA MET A 922 39.62 13.52 18.72
C MET A 922 39.35 14.99 18.42
N VAL A 923 38.92 15.26 17.20
CA VAL A 923 38.50 16.60 16.76
C VAL A 923 37.00 16.57 16.63
N SER A 924 36.35 17.41 17.43
CA SER A 924 34.90 17.44 17.55
C SER A 924 34.34 18.84 17.42
N GLU A 925 33.13 18.90 16.90
CA GLU A 925 32.29 20.06 16.76
C GLU A 925 30.99 19.80 17.52
N GLN A 926 30.52 20.83 18.22
CA GLN A 926 29.21 20.81 18.87
C GLN A 926 28.36 21.92 18.29
N THR A 927 27.24 21.56 17.69
CA THR A 927 26.26 22.51 17.14
C THR A 927 24.85 21.94 17.22
N ALA A 928 23.85 22.82 17.28
CA ALA A 928 22.46 22.45 17.04
C ALA A 928 22.17 22.52 15.54
N GLY A 929 21.22 21.69 15.10
CA GLY A 929 20.77 21.58 13.72
C GLY A 929 21.54 20.54 12.89
N TYR A 930 20.90 20.07 11.81
CA TYR A 930 21.48 19.15 10.82
C TYR A 930 22.26 19.93 9.76
N ILE A 931 23.42 20.45 10.14
CA ILE A 931 24.18 21.39 9.31
C ILE A 931 25.59 20.94 8.94
N LEU A 932 26.20 19.99 9.68
CA LEU A 932 27.52 19.42 9.33
C LEU A 932 27.37 18.48 8.15
N LEU A 933 28.26 18.54 7.16
CA LEU A 933 28.25 17.59 6.04
C LEU A 933 29.07 16.33 6.32
N ALA A 934 28.65 15.22 5.73
CA ALA A 934 29.45 14.01 5.56
C ALA A 934 29.42 13.55 4.10
N ASP A 935 30.44 12.80 3.70
CA ASP A 935 30.56 12.32 2.32
C ASP A 935 29.73 11.05 2.02
N ALA A 936 28.95 10.58 2.99
CA ALA A 936 28.10 9.38 2.93
C ALA A 936 28.82 8.11 2.44
N SER A 937 30.14 7.99 2.64
CA SER A 937 30.87 6.77 2.30
C SER A 937 30.41 5.60 3.17
N GLU A 938 30.29 4.40 2.58
CA GLU A 938 29.83 3.18 3.28
C GLU A 938 30.78 2.77 4.41
N ASP A 939 32.07 3.04 4.24
CA ASP A 939 33.15 2.81 5.20
C ASP A 939 33.32 3.98 6.19
N GLY A 940 32.53 5.03 6.05
CA GLY A 940 32.58 6.23 6.87
C GLY A 940 31.88 6.08 8.21
N PHE A 941 32.42 6.78 9.19
CA PHE A 941 31.94 6.74 10.56
C PHE A 941 32.14 8.09 11.25
N LEU A 942 31.51 8.27 12.40
CA LEU A 942 31.80 9.36 13.33
C LEU A 942 31.63 8.91 14.78
N TYR A 943 32.20 9.67 15.71
CA TYR A 943 31.98 9.50 17.13
C TYR A 943 31.06 10.60 17.66
N VAL A 944 30.02 10.22 18.40
CA VAL A 944 29.22 11.15 19.21
C VAL A 944 29.98 11.40 20.51
N SER A 945 30.75 12.48 20.54
CA SER A 945 31.68 12.83 21.63
C SER A 945 31.01 13.43 22.87
N SER A 946 29.71 13.75 22.79
CA SER A 946 28.89 14.13 23.94
C SER A 946 28.59 12.97 24.91
N MET A 947 28.93 11.73 24.53
CA MET A 947 28.78 10.52 25.35
C MET A 947 30.13 10.13 25.98
N ASP A 948 30.10 9.47 27.14
CA ASP A 948 31.30 8.92 27.78
C ASP A 948 31.14 7.40 28.04
N PRO A 949 31.89 6.53 27.33
CA PRO A 949 32.80 6.86 26.23
C PRO A 949 32.05 7.37 24.97
N PRO A 950 32.71 8.11 24.06
CA PRO A 950 32.12 8.50 22.79
C PRO A 950 31.53 7.32 22.02
N LEU A 951 30.33 7.50 21.48
CA LEU A 951 29.60 6.45 20.78
C LEU A 951 29.97 6.45 19.30
N LEU A 952 30.50 5.34 18.79
CA LEU A 952 30.81 5.14 17.37
C LEU A 952 29.53 4.88 16.56
N GLN A 953 29.36 5.58 15.44
CA GLN A 953 28.29 5.38 14.47
C GLN A 953 28.88 5.12 13.07
N TYR A 954 28.36 4.09 12.39
CA TYR A 954 28.76 3.70 11.04
C TYR A 954 27.68 4.08 10.01
N GLY A 955 28.07 4.17 8.73
CA GLY A 955 27.13 4.33 7.61
C GLY A 955 26.60 5.76 7.44
N VAL A 956 27.21 6.72 8.12
CA VAL A 956 26.89 8.15 8.01
C VAL A 956 27.90 8.93 7.16
N GLY A 957 28.94 8.25 6.64
CA GLY A 957 30.08 8.89 5.96
C GLY A 957 31.08 9.53 6.92
N TYR A 958 32.20 10.00 6.40
CA TYR A 958 33.16 10.80 7.16
C TYR A 958 32.70 12.26 7.22
N PRO A 959 32.56 12.87 8.41
CA PRO A 959 32.24 14.29 8.53
C PRO A 959 33.32 15.17 7.91
N ALA A 960 32.89 16.29 7.34
CA ALA A 960 33.69 17.27 6.61
C ALA A 960 34.56 18.13 7.55
N ILE A 961 35.44 17.50 8.32
CA ILE A 961 36.35 18.12 9.28
C ILE A 961 37.78 17.92 8.78
N ARG A 962 38.52 19.02 8.62
CA ARG A 962 39.89 18.98 8.08
C ARG A 962 40.86 19.76 8.95
N LEU A 963 42.06 19.21 9.11
CA LEU A 963 43.13 19.81 9.90
C LEU A 963 44.20 20.40 9.00
N PHE A 964 44.72 21.57 9.35
CA PHE A 964 45.77 22.25 8.60
C PHE A 964 47.01 22.52 9.45
N PHE A 965 48.14 22.00 9.00
CA PHE A 965 49.42 22.01 9.71
C PHE A 965 50.42 23.00 9.09
N GLY A 966 50.83 23.99 9.89
CA GLY A 966 51.72 25.06 9.45
C GLY A 966 53.18 24.80 9.80
N LYS A 967 54.01 24.49 8.81
CA LYS A 967 55.46 24.29 8.96
C LYS A 967 56.14 25.56 9.51
N ASN A 968 56.55 25.53 10.78
CA ASN A 968 57.13 26.65 11.55
C ASN A 968 56.15 27.80 11.88
N ALA A 969 54.85 27.52 12.03
CA ALA A 969 53.95 28.52 12.60
C ALA A 969 54.50 29.00 13.96
N ALA A 970 54.60 30.32 14.14
CA ALA A 970 55.17 30.89 15.35
C ALA A 970 54.20 30.67 16.52
N LEU A 971 54.56 29.77 17.44
CA LEU A 971 53.88 29.63 18.73
C LEU A 971 54.17 30.90 19.57
N PRO A 972 53.22 31.40 20.38
CA PRO A 972 53.55 32.40 21.38
C PRO A 972 54.52 31.77 22.38
N TYR A 973 55.79 32.16 22.37
CA TYR A 973 56.84 31.47 23.15
C TYR A 973 56.64 31.58 24.68
N ARG A 974 55.73 32.44 25.16
CA ARG A 974 55.37 32.65 26.58
C ARG A 974 53.94 33.20 26.66
N ASP A 975 52.96 32.36 27.00
CA ASP A 975 51.56 32.73 27.18
C ASP A 975 50.90 31.81 28.22
N VAL A 976 50.34 32.37 29.29
CA VAL A 976 49.57 31.62 30.29
C VAL A 976 48.28 32.36 30.60
N GLU A 977 47.14 31.72 30.35
CA GLU A 977 45.83 32.35 30.50
C GLU A 977 45.10 31.87 31.77
N VAL A 978 44.19 32.70 32.30
CA VAL A 978 43.11 32.21 33.16
C VAL A 978 41.94 31.81 32.27
N VAL A 979 41.60 30.53 32.25
CA VAL A 979 40.53 29.98 31.42
C VAL A 979 39.15 30.36 31.97
N ASP A 980 38.91 30.11 33.27
CA ASP A 980 37.64 30.44 33.94
C ASP A 980 37.79 30.42 35.49
N ILE A 981 36.80 30.94 36.21
CA ILE A 981 36.59 30.68 37.65
C ILE A 981 35.47 29.65 37.76
N VAL A 982 35.78 28.37 37.95
CA VAL A 982 34.81 27.26 37.84
C VAL A 982 33.96 27.04 39.10
N ARG A 983 34.43 27.53 40.27
CA ARG A 983 33.68 27.55 41.54
C ARG A 983 33.82 28.92 42.21
N PRO A 984 32.83 29.38 43.01
CA PRO A 984 31.55 28.73 43.35
C PRO A 984 30.49 28.88 42.24
N ARG A 985 29.27 28.39 42.49
CA ARG A 985 28.10 28.60 41.62
C ARG A 985 27.75 30.09 41.51
N LEU A 986 26.97 30.47 40.48
CA LEU A 986 26.58 31.88 40.25
C LEU A 986 25.78 32.48 41.41
N ASP A 987 25.00 31.67 42.12
CA ASP A 987 24.23 32.06 43.30
C ASP A 987 24.15 30.91 44.31
N GLY A 988 24.13 31.22 45.62
CA GLY A 988 24.07 30.19 46.66
C GLY A 988 24.17 30.73 48.09
N VAL A 989 23.98 29.84 49.07
CA VAL A 989 24.34 30.13 50.47
C VAL A 989 25.81 29.79 50.63
N PHE A 990 26.68 30.80 50.58
CA PHE A 990 28.12 30.59 50.69
C PHE A 990 28.56 30.54 52.15
N SER A 991 29.64 29.82 52.39
CA SER A 991 30.20 29.60 53.72
C SER A 991 31.31 30.62 54.04
N SER A 992 31.78 30.60 55.29
CA SER A 992 32.94 31.38 55.71
C SER A 992 34.28 30.80 55.23
N GLU A 993 34.23 29.64 54.57
CA GLU A 993 35.36 28.93 53.98
C GLU A 993 34.98 28.45 52.56
N GLU A 994 34.42 29.35 51.75
CA GLU A 994 33.95 29.02 50.41
C GLU A 994 35.12 28.79 49.45
N GLU A 995 35.08 27.69 48.71
CA GLU A 995 36.12 27.35 47.75
C GLU A 995 35.90 28.06 46.41
N VAL A 996 36.84 28.94 46.05
CA VAL A 996 36.92 29.59 44.73
C VAL A 996 38.02 28.90 43.93
N VAL A 997 37.69 28.36 42.76
CA VAL A 997 38.65 27.61 41.92
C VAL A 997 38.84 28.34 40.59
N ALA A 998 40.06 28.76 40.31
CA ALA A 998 40.45 29.37 39.04
C ALA A 998 41.22 28.36 38.18
N ARG A 999 40.78 28.15 36.94
CA ARG A 999 41.43 27.27 35.96
C ARG A 999 42.44 28.06 35.14
N VAL A 1000 43.65 27.55 35.01
CA VAL A 1000 44.77 28.22 34.32
C VAL A 1000 45.37 27.27 33.30
N ARG A 1001 45.82 27.79 32.15
CA ARG A 1001 46.44 27.00 31.07
C ARG A 1001 47.71 27.66 30.54
N ASN A 1002 48.75 26.87 30.28
CA ASN A 1002 49.95 27.33 29.58
C ASN A 1002 49.80 27.14 28.06
N ASN A 1003 49.54 28.23 27.35
CA ASN A 1003 49.42 28.27 25.89
C ASN A 1003 50.77 28.46 25.18
N GLY A 1004 51.84 28.66 25.94
CA GLY A 1004 53.19 28.82 25.42
C GLY A 1004 53.89 27.50 25.09
N SER A 1005 54.95 27.58 24.28
CA SER A 1005 55.76 26.42 23.86
C SER A 1005 56.84 25.97 24.86
N ASP A 1006 57.07 26.73 25.93
CA ASP A 1006 58.01 26.44 27.02
C ASP A 1006 57.24 26.19 28.33
N SER A 1007 57.82 25.41 29.25
CA SER A 1007 57.28 25.33 30.62
C SER A 1007 57.29 26.72 31.28
N ALA A 1008 56.16 27.13 31.84
CA ALA A 1008 55.95 28.40 32.49
C ALA A 1008 55.96 28.27 34.01
N TYR A 1009 56.41 29.31 34.70
CA TYR A 1009 56.29 29.44 36.16
C TYR A 1009 55.59 30.76 36.46
N VAL A 1010 54.35 30.67 36.90
CA VAL A 1010 53.43 31.81 37.04
C VAL A 1010 52.93 31.97 38.47
N VAL A 1011 52.38 33.16 38.75
CA VAL A 1011 51.65 33.42 39.99
C VAL A 1011 50.19 33.65 39.65
N VAL A 1012 49.31 32.76 40.11
CA VAL A 1012 47.86 32.89 39.97
C VAL A 1012 47.33 33.63 41.19
N THR A 1013 46.62 34.72 40.97
CA THR A 1013 46.11 35.62 42.01
C THR A 1013 44.61 35.73 41.93
N LEU A 1014 43.93 35.73 43.08
CA LEU A 1014 42.51 36.00 43.20
C LEU A 1014 42.28 37.29 43.99
N ASP A 1015 41.48 38.17 43.42
CA ASP A 1015 40.92 39.34 44.07
C ASP A 1015 39.40 39.16 44.27
N VAL A 1016 38.89 39.57 45.41
CA VAL A 1016 37.46 39.53 45.76
C VAL A 1016 36.98 40.95 46.03
N ASN A 1017 35.97 41.41 45.30
CA ASN A 1017 35.44 42.78 45.35
C ASN A 1017 36.53 43.85 45.15
N GLY A 1018 37.50 43.58 44.27
CA GLY A 1018 38.63 44.45 43.97
C GLY A 1018 39.69 44.53 45.09
N ARG A 1019 39.69 43.58 46.02
CA ARG A 1019 40.72 43.45 47.07
C ARG A 1019 41.43 42.11 46.95
N HIS A 1020 42.74 42.14 47.12
CA HIS A 1020 43.57 40.94 47.12
C HIS A 1020 43.12 39.90 48.15
N ALA A 1021 42.84 38.69 47.68
CA ALA A 1021 42.33 37.58 48.48
C ALA A 1021 43.33 36.42 48.60
N GLY A 1022 44.19 36.20 47.61
CA GLY A 1022 45.34 35.28 47.74
C GLY A 1022 46.12 35.08 46.43
N SER A 1023 47.33 34.51 46.54
CA SER A 1023 48.16 34.10 45.39
C SER A 1023 48.75 32.71 45.57
N ARG A 1024 48.95 32.00 44.47
CA ARG A 1024 49.62 30.69 44.40
C ARG A 1024 50.64 30.67 43.27
N ASN A 1025 51.82 30.10 43.54
CA ASN A 1025 52.80 29.83 42.49
C ASN A 1025 52.45 28.52 41.82
N LEU A 1026 52.54 28.48 40.49
CA LEU A 1026 52.22 27.32 39.68
C LEU A 1026 53.31 27.14 38.61
N GLY A 1027 53.86 25.94 38.52
CA GLY A 1027 54.72 25.53 37.40
C GLY A 1027 53.88 24.72 36.44
N MET A 1028 53.98 25.02 35.14
CA MET A 1028 53.13 24.44 34.11
C MET A 1028 53.99 24.05 32.91
N ASP A 1029 53.93 22.80 32.46
CA ASP A 1029 54.50 22.41 31.16
C ASP A 1029 53.69 23.01 30.00
N SER A 1030 54.27 23.01 28.79
CA SER A 1030 53.60 23.50 27.58
C SER A 1030 52.27 22.75 27.37
N GLY A 1031 51.16 23.48 27.24
CA GLY A 1031 49.82 22.91 27.07
C GLY A 1031 49.13 22.45 28.36
N GLU A 1032 49.79 22.47 29.52
CA GLU A 1032 49.22 22.01 30.78
C GLU A 1032 48.05 22.91 31.24
N THR A 1033 47.02 22.31 31.84
CA THR A 1033 45.87 23.00 32.44
C THR A 1033 45.71 22.56 33.90
N GLU A 1034 45.61 23.50 34.82
CA GLU A 1034 45.58 23.25 36.26
C GLU A 1034 44.49 24.08 36.96
N ASP A 1035 43.83 23.48 37.96
CA ASP A 1035 42.79 24.14 38.79
C ASP A 1035 43.41 24.63 40.11
N VAL A 1036 43.43 25.95 40.31
CA VAL A 1036 44.01 26.60 41.49
C VAL A 1036 42.91 27.03 42.46
N SER A 1037 42.91 26.43 43.66
CA SER A 1037 41.88 26.66 44.68
C SER A 1037 42.28 27.70 45.73
N PHE A 1038 41.33 28.56 46.08
CA PHE A 1038 41.39 29.58 47.11
C PHE A 1038 40.20 29.39 48.08
N VAL A 1039 40.40 29.68 49.37
CA VAL A 1039 39.33 29.59 50.38
C VAL A 1039 39.00 30.99 50.85
N ILE A 1040 37.77 31.45 50.59
CA ILE A 1040 37.30 32.82 50.78
C ILE A 1040 36.09 32.83 51.72
N ASP A 1041 36.06 33.75 52.67
CA ASP A 1041 34.84 34.02 53.43
C ASP A 1041 33.83 34.77 52.55
N MET A 1042 32.75 34.08 52.19
CA MET A 1042 31.65 34.63 51.38
C MET A 1042 30.31 34.55 52.14
N SER A 1043 30.37 34.38 53.47
CA SER A 1043 29.22 34.05 54.31
C SER A 1043 28.23 35.19 54.53
N GLU A 1044 28.57 36.44 54.16
CA GLU A 1044 27.63 37.56 54.26
C GLU A 1044 26.49 37.39 53.24
N PRO A 1045 25.22 37.27 53.68
CA PRO A 1045 24.10 37.00 52.80
C PRO A 1045 23.60 38.27 52.10
N ASN A 1046 22.98 38.09 50.92
CA ASN A 1046 22.52 39.13 49.99
C ASN A 1046 23.63 40.10 49.53
N LEU A 1047 24.86 39.60 49.47
CA LEU A 1047 26.00 40.35 48.96
C LEU A 1047 26.44 39.79 47.61
N GLU A 1048 26.71 40.66 46.65
CA GLU A 1048 27.40 40.30 45.42
C GLU A 1048 28.92 40.26 45.68
N TYR A 1049 29.55 39.18 45.23
CA TYR A 1049 31.00 39.01 45.23
C TYR A 1049 31.49 39.00 43.78
N ARG A 1050 32.32 39.99 43.45
CA ARG A 1050 33.08 40.05 42.20
C ARG A 1050 34.43 39.36 42.40
N LEU A 1051 34.57 38.16 41.86
CA LEU A 1051 35.77 37.34 41.88
C LEU A 1051 36.59 37.65 40.62
N THR A 1052 37.83 38.10 40.77
CA THR A 1052 38.73 38.39 39.65
C THR A 1052 39.99 37.56 39.83
N ALA A 1053 40.16 36.54 39.00
CA ALA A 1053 41.36 35.72 38.95
C ALA A 1053 42.26 36.22 37.83
N PHE A 1054 43.56 36.33 38.09
CA PHE A 1054 44.53 36.71 37.08
C PHE A 1054 45.87 36.03 37.28
N VAL A 1055 46.60 35.76 36.19
CA VAL A 1055 47.98 35.30 36.24
C VAL A 1055 48.94 36.48 36.08
N GLN A 1056 50.13 36.34 36.63
CA GLN A 1056 51.24 37.23 36.33
C GLN A 1056 52.43 36.42 35.84
N MET A 1057 52.77 36.60 34.55
CA MET A 1057 53.97 36.04 33.95
C MET A 1057 54.85 37.14 33.31
N PRO A 1058 56.11 37.31 33.73
CA PRO A 1058 57.02 38.25 33.10
C PRO A 1058 57.32 37.89 31.63
N GLY A 1059 56.88 38.76 30.73
CA GLY A 1059 57.05 38.57 29.29
C GLY A 1059 55.97 37.71 28.65
N ASP A 1060 54.78 37.66 29.26
CA ASP A 1060 53.57 37.16 28.61
C ASP A 1060 53.32 37.93 27.30
N MET A 1061 53.03 37.19 26.24
CA MET A 1061 52.83 37.69 24.89
C MET A 1061 51.36 37.90 24.53
N ALA A 1062 50.42 37.47 25.38
CA ALA A 1062 48.96 37.64 25.19
C ALA A 1062 48.25 38.16 26.46
N PRO A 1063 48.69 39.28 27.06
CA PRO A 1063 48.23 39.74 28.38
C PRO A 1063 46.72 40.03 28.49
N GLU A 1064 46.00 40.08 27.37
CA GLU A 1064 44.55 40.15 27.32
C GLU A 1064 43.82 38.91 27.86
N ASN A 1065 44.46 37.74 27.89
CA ASN A 1065 43.88 36.48 28.40
C ASN A 1065 44.28 36.17 29.85
N ASP A 1066 45.15 37.00 30.45
CA ASP A 1066 45.67 36.81 31.81
C ASP A 1066 44.60 36.91 32.90
N THR A 1067 43.40 37.44 32.64
CA THR A 1067 42.43 37.85 33.67
C THR A 1067 40.99 37.45 33.35
N VAL A 1068 40.33 36.77 34.29
CA VAL A 1068 38.89 36.47 34.26
C VAL A 1068 38.19 37.09 35.46
N THR A 1069 36.99 37.63 35.24
CA THR A 1069 36.12 38.12 36.32
C THR A 1069 34.76 37.45 36.29
N ARG A 1070 34.34 36.91 37.43
CA ARG A 1070 33.02 36.28 37.65
C ARG A 1070 32.30 36.97 38.81
N VAL A 1071 31.01 37.24 38.66
CA VAL A 1071 30.17 37.80 39.74
C VAL A 1071 29.26 36.71 40.27
N VAL A 1072 29.19 36.56 41.59
CA VAL A 1072 28.35 35.58 42.28
C VAL A 1072 27.54 36.22 43.40
N GLU A 1073 26.34 35.72 43.68
CA GLU A 1073 25.40 36.28 44.67
C GLU A 1073 25.27 35.35 45.90
N SER A 1074 25.62 35.84 47.09
CA SER A 1074 25.36 35.13 48.35
C SER A 1074 23.92 35.35 48.77
N ARG A 1075 23.19 34.31 49.19
CA ARG A 1075 21.77 34.39 49.59
C ARG A 1075 21.56 34.07 51.07
N VAL A 1076 20.48 34.60 51.65
CA VAL A 1076 20.06 34.23 53.02
C VAL A 1076 19.63 32.77 53.04
N ALA A 1077 20.07 32.02 54.05
CA ALA A 1077 19.47 30.75 54.41
C ALA A 1077 18.00 30.97 54.82
N ASN A 1078 17.07 30.82 53.86
CA ASN A 1078 15.65 30.81 54.16
C ASN A 1078 15.31 29.52 54.92
N ASN A 1079 14.99 29.66 56.21
CA ASN A 1079 14.18 28.67 56.92
C ASN A 1079 12.75 28.70 56.33
N ALA A 1080 12.58 28.06 55.19
CA ALA A 1080 11.30 27.63 54.64
C ALA A 1080 11.58 26.58 53.54
N ILE A 1081 11.33 25.31 53.88
CA ILE A 1081 10.96 24.21 52.96
C ILE A 1081 11.87 24.10 51.72
N GLY A 1082 13.04 23.49 51.91
CA GLY A 1082 13.90 23.00 50.84
C GLY A 1082 14.18 21.54 51.09
N VAL A 1083 13.72 20.68 50.18
CA VAL A 1083 13.92 19.22 50.16
C VAL A 1083 15.39 18.88 50.48
N PRO A 1084 15.68 18.02 51.47
CA PRO A 1084 17.00 17.47 51.69
C PRO A 1084 17.25 16.40 50.61
N SER A 1085 17.83 16.79 49.47
CA SER A 1085 18.22 15.84 48.42
C SER A 1085 19.52 15.12 48.77
N SER A 1086 19.44 14.19 49.71
CA SER A 1086 20.39 13.07 49.78
C SER A 1086 19.64 11.77 50.03
N VAL A 1087 18.92 11.31 49.00
CA VAL A 1087 18.50 9.91 48.91
C VAL A 1087 19.73 9.12 48.46
N LEU A 1088 20.19 8.21 49.31
CA LEU A 1088 21.30 7.31 49.00
C LEU A 1088 20.74 5.93 48.66
N LEU A 1089 20.98 5.50 47.42
CA LEU A 1089 20.57 4.21 46.88
C LEU A 1089 21.79 3.33 46.66
N TYR A 1090 21.96 2.26 47.44
CA TYR A 1090 23.13 1.39 47.32
C TYR A 1090 22.88 -0.06 47.76
N PRO A 1091 23.55 -1.04 47.13
CA PRO A 1091 24.34 -0.90 45.90
C PRO A 1091 23.44 -0.61 44.68
N ASN A 1092 23.95 0.17 43.73
CA ASN A 1092 23.31 0.39 42.44
C ASN A 1092 24.41 0.48 41.36
N PRO A 1093 24.55 -0.52 40.47
CA PRO A 1093 23.66 -1.66 40.25
C PRO A 1093 23.52 -2.62 41.44
N SER A 1094 22.32 -3.15 41.65
CA SER A 1094 21.98 -4.16 42.67
C SER A 1094 21.75 -5.54 42.03
N ASP A 1095 21.74 -6.59 42.85
CA ASP A 1095 21.26 -7.94 42.48
C ASP A 1095 19.75 -8.09 42.72
N GLY A 1096 19.03 -6.98 42.88
CA GLY A 1096 17.64 -6.93 43.32
C GLY A 1096 17.50 -6.63 44.82
N PHE A 1097 18.56 -6.72 45.63
CA PHE A 1097 18.55 -6.31 47.03
C PHE A 1097 19.36 -5.02 47.24
N PHE A 1098 18.72 -3.96 47.74
CA PHE A 1098 19.36 -2.65 47.90
C PHE A 1098 18.79 -1.85 49.06
N THR A 1099 19.56 -0.88 49.53
CA THR A 1099 19.18 0.03 50.61
C THR A 1099 18.83 1.42 50.06
N VAL A 1100 17.73 1.98 50.56
CA VAL A 1100 17.36 3.38 50.41
C VAL A 1100 17.52 4.07 51.75
N GLU A 1101 18.42 5.05 51.82
CA GLU A 1101 18.63 5.85 53.03
C GLU A 1101 17.92 7.21 52.89
N LEU A 1102 16.97 7.45 53.79
CA LEU A 1102 16.08 8.61 53.80
C LEU A 1102 16.44 9.55 54.95
N ALA A 1103 16.55 10.84 54.64
CA ALA A 1103 16.82 11.90 55.62
C ALA A 1103 15.55 12.37 56.38
N GLU A 1104 14.35 12.06 55.86
CA GLU A 1104 13.06 12.40 56.45
C GLU A 1104 11.99 11.35 56.06
N PRO A 1105 10.81 11.30 56.72
CA PRO A 1105 9.73 10.39 56.35
C PRO A 1105 9.30 10.58 54.88
N ALA A 1106 9.10 9.47 54.17
CA ALA A 1106 8.73 9.48 52.75
C ALA A 1106 7.97 8.22 52.37
N ARG A 1107 7.40 8.19 51.17
CA ARG A 1107 6.93 6.96 50.53
C ARG A 1107 7.85 6.58 49.38
N ILE A 1108 8.34 5.35 49.37
CA ILE A 1108 9.18 4.81 48.30
C ILE A 1108 8.28 4.03 47.34
N GLU A 1109 8.44 4.25 46.04
CA GLU A 1109 7.75 3.55 44.97
C GLU A 1109 8.77 3.09 43.92
N VAL A 1110 8.77 1.83 43.52
CA VAL A 1110 9.59 1.33 42.39
C VAL A 1110 8.68 0.97 41.23
N CYS A 1111 9.00 1.45 40.04
CA CYS A 1111 8.29 1.16 38.79
C CYS A 1111 9.23 0.55 37.74
N ASP A 1112 8.69 -0.25 36.83
CA ASP A 1112 9.39 -0.62 35.60
C ASP A 1112 9.43 0.55 34.59
N MET A 1113 10.11 0.36 33.46
CA MET A 1113 10.24 1.38 32.41
C MET A 1113 8.94 1.67 31.65
N ALA A 1114 7.92 0.82 31.79
CA ALA A 1114 6.57 1.06 31.26
C ALA A 1114 5.71 1.89 32.24
N GLY A 1115 6.25 2.24 33.41
CA GLY A 1115 5.58 3.02 34.44
C GLY A 1115 4.71 2.19 35.40
N CYS A 1116 4.73 0.86 35.28
CA CYS A 1116 3.97 -0.03 36.14
C CYS A 1116 4.64 -0.16 37.50
N ARG A 1117 3.91 0.10 38.59
CA ARG A 1117 4.45 0.13 39.96
C ARG A 1117 4.60 -1.28 40.52
N ILE A 1118 5.82 -1.67 40.84
CA ILE A 1118 6.20 -3.03 41.25
C ILE A 1118 6.49 -3.17 42.76
N HIS A 1119 6.75 -2.07 43.46
CA HIS A 1119 6.96 -2.05 44.91
C HIS A 1119 6.57 -0.67 45.49
N GLU A 1120 6.04 -0.64 46.71
CA GLU A 1120 5.69 0.58 47.43
C GLU A 1120 5.81 0.37 48.95
N GLU A 1121 6.46 1.30 49.65
CA GLU A 1121 6.64 1.26 51.10
C GLU A 1121 6.53 2.66 51.72
N GLU A 1122 5.68 2.81 52.74
CA GLU A 1122 5.57 4.04 53.55
C GLU A 1122 6.58 4.03 54.69
N CYS A 1123 7.50 5.00 54.66
CA CYS A 1123 8.60 5.14 55.60
C CYS A 1123 8.30 6.29 56.57
N ALA A 1124 7.66 5.98 57.71
CA ALA A 1124 7.18 6.99 58.66
C ALA A 1124 8.27 7.75 59.44
N VAL A 1125 9.55 7.35 59.33
CA VAL A 1125 10.70 7.99 60.01
C VAL A 1125 11.91 8.07 59.07
N ALA A 1126 12.84 8.99 59.32
CA ALA A 1126 14.14 8.99 58.64
C ALA A 1126 14.94 7.72 59.01
N GLY A 1127 15.65 7.12 58.05
CA GLY A 1127 16.40 5.88 58.28
C GLY A 1127 16.77 5.12 57.00
N LYS A 1128 17.39 3.96 57.18
CA LYS A 1128 17.73 3.02 56.09
C LYS A 1128 16.63 2.00 55.92
N TYR A 1129 16.19 1.81 54.69
CA TYR A 1129 15.15 0.85 54.31
C TYR A 1129 15.73 -0.11 53.28
N GLU A 1130 15.69 -1.41 53.59
CA GLU A 1130 16.19 -2.46 52.70
C GLU A 1130 15.04 -2.99 51.85
N ILE A 1131 15.19 -2.88 50.53
CA ILE A 1131 14.18 -3.31 49.55
C ILE A 1131 14.70 -4.54 48.83
N ASP A 1132 13.85 -5.58 48.77
CA ASP A 1132 14.13 -6.84 48.11
C ASP A 1132 13.21 -7.05 46.90
N LEU A 1133 13.80 -6.93 45.72
CA LEU A 1133 13.20 -7.20 44.41
C LEU A 1133 13.85 -8.41 43.73
N ARG A 1134 14.61 -9.23 44.46
CA ARG A 1134 15.22 -10.46 43.92
C ARG A 1134 14.12 -11.36 43.33
N GLY A 1135 14.29 -11.77 42.08
CA GLY A 1135 13.30 -12.53 41.31
C GLY A 1135 12.55 -11.73 40.24
N ARG A 1136 12.79 -10.41 40.14
CA ARG A 1136 12.41 -9.61 38.95
C ARG A 1136 13.48 -9.73 37.86
N ALA A 1137 13.07 -9.57 36.60
CA ALA A 1137 13.98 -9.64 35.46
C ALA A 1137 15.05 -8.54 35.54
N SER A 1138 16.27 -8.88 35.13
CA SER A 1138 17.39 -7.94 35.01
C SER A 1138 16.99 -6.75 34.12
N GLY A 1139 17.28 -5.53 34.56
CA GLY A 1139 16.84 -4.34 33.83
C GLY A 1139 16.90 -3.05 34.65
N MET A 1140 16.52 -1.96 33.99
CA MET A 1140 16.42 -0.64 34.61
C MET A 1140 15.02 -0.43 35.18
N PHE A 1141 14.97 0.09 36.41
CA PHE A 1141 13.75 0.45 37.12
C PHE A 1141 13.85 1.90 37.60
N LEU A 1142 12.71 2.55 37.81
CA LEU A 1142 12.62 3.90 38.36
C LEU A 1142 12.17 3.82 39.81
N ILE A 1143 12.94 4.39 40.74
CA ILE A 1143 12.53 4.56 42.13
C ILE A 1143 12.12 6.00 42.36
N ARG A 1144 10.88 6.21 42.80
CA ARG A 1144 10.30 7.50 43.17
C ARG A 1144 10.17 7.56 44.69
N ILE A 1145 10.66 8.63 45.28
CA ILE A 1145 10.59 8.89 46.71
C ILE A 1145 9.74 10.15 46.90
N VAL A 1146 8.58 9.96 47.49
CA VAL A 1146 7.54 10.97 47.67
C VAL A 1146 7.60 11.48 49.10
N PHE A 1147 8.00 12.74 49.25
CA PHE A 1147 7.95 13.49 50.50
C PHE A 1147 6.69 14.37 50.52
N ASP A 1148 6.26 14.85 51.70
CA ASP A 1148 5.09 15.74 51.82
C ASP A 1148 5.22 17.06 51.02
N GLY A 1149 6.43 17.41 50.57
CA GLY A 1149 6.73 18.62 49.79
C GLY A 1149 7.27 18.40 48.37
N GLY A 1150 7.37 17.16 47.86
CA GLY A 1150 7.91 16.90 46.52
C GLY A 1150 8.24 15.44 46.22
N VAL A 1151 8.64 15.15 44.98
CA VAL A 1151 9.04 13.80 44.53
C VAL A 1151 10.48 13.83 44.02
N SER A 1152 11.32 12.92 44.50
CA SER A 1152 12.65 12.63 43.95
C SER A 1152 12.63 11.33 43.16
N THR A 1153 13.26 11.28 41.99
CA THR A 1153 13.28 10.10 41.12
C THR A 1153 14.71 9.68 40.83
N HIS A 1154 15.02 8.38 41.01
CA HIS A 1154 16.34 7.81 40.75
C HIS A 1154 16.21 6.56 39.87
N LYS A 1155 17.29 6.22 39.15
CA LYS A 1155 17.39 4.97 38.37
C LYS A 1155 17.97 3.87 39.26
N LEU A 1156 17.36 2.70 39.26
CA LEU A 1156 17.86 1.48 39.87
C LEU A 1156 18.16 0.45 38.78
N LEU A 1157 19.38 -0.06 38.73
CA LEU A 1157 19.75 -1.16 37.85
C LEU A 1157 19.73 -2.46 38.65
N ILE A 1158 18.97 -3.46 38.19
CA ILE A 1158 18.99 -4.83 38.71
C ILE A 1158 19.75 -5.70 37.71
N LYS A 1159 20.83 -6.35 38.16
CA LYS A 1159 21.66 -7.27 37.36
C LYS A 1159 21.07 -8.67 37.32
#